data_AF-A0A9Q9ZT21-F1
#
_entry.id   AF-A0A9Q9ZT21-F1
#
_cell.length_a   1.000
_cell.length_b   1.000
_cell.length_c   1.000
_cell.angle_alpha   90.00
_cell.angle_beta   90.00
_cell.angle_gamma   90.00
#
_symmetry.space_group_name_H-M   'P 1'
#
loop_
_entity.id
_entity.type
_entity.pdbx_description
1 polymer ?
#
loop_
_entity_poly.entity_id
_entity_poly.type
_entity_poly.pdbx_seq_one_letter_code
_entity_poly.pdbx_strand_id
1 'polypeptide(L)'
;MDFWISHQGIAFIFCFVLKVGATEIETCGGQLDASNAGYITSPGYPLEYPPHQSCQWVISAPEPSQRIVLNFNPHFELERLDCRYDFIEIRDGNSESADLLGRHCSNIAPPAIISSGPVIHIKFVSDYAHQGAGFSLRYEIYKTGAEHCFRNFSAPTGVIESPGFPDKYPHNLECSFIIISPPQTEVTLTFQTFDLENDPLLLGEGECKYDWLDVWDGLPQVGPLIGRYCGTKIPPEIQSSTGLLSLSFHTDMAVAKDGFSARYNMTRKEISDTFHCSNAFGMESGKISDDQISASSSFYDSRWQPRQARLNNEDNAWTPAEDSNKEYIQVDLHFLKVLTGIATQGAISKETHKSYYVTTFKLEVSTNGEDWMIYRHGKNHKTFHANTDPSEVVLNRIPHPVLARFVRIRPQLWNNGIALRFELYGCQITDAPCSELQGMLSGLLPDSQISASSVRDLHWAPGAARLVASRSGWFPGPAQPIAGEEWLQVDLGTPKTVRGVITQGARSGEGGTSSENRAFVRKYRLAHSLNGKDWNFVMDSKTSMPKLFEGNTHYDTPELRRFEELAAQFIRIYPERWSPAGIGMRMEVLGCNLPETSTPAVETSKPTQASSVQTSTMQKPSPVTSASVPSHKGLCDFEQGLCGWTLDPDSDLSWALHSSSKSTALGQSQDLSMGSNSLGNYLYIEASPETQGQKARLFSPSVDPDTGPLCLMFSYQLEDQGTLRVLLQNKHQEETLLWSLRGDQEPIWKEGRTIIPRSPNEFQVVIEGFFEGTKGHIWIDNIHMSVNTPLEECTLKKPAVGNGRLFNGKDHINSGFQFPEWSTAETPSEPPVTHVVDKDNTWLYSLDPILLTIIVMSSLGVLLGAVCAGLLLYCTCSYGGLTSRSSTTLENYNFELYDGIKHKVKLNQQRCCSEA
;
A
#
# COMPACT_ATOMS: atom_id res chain seq x y z
N MET A 1 74.77 -43.07 -6.83
CA MET A 1 75.59 -42.61 -7.98
C MET A 1 74.97 -41.29 -8.44
N ASP A 2 75.18 -40.17 -7.77
CA ASP A 2 76.43 -39.56 -7.26
C ASP A 2 77.33 -39.02 -8.38
N PHE A 3 78.08 -37.97 -8.03
CA PHE A 3 78.74 -37.00 -8.93
C PHE A 3 77.71 -36.10 -9.64
N TRP A 4 77.49 -34.84 -9.24
CA TRP A 4 78.45 -33.89 -8.65
C TRP A 4 77.96 -33.22 -7.36
N ILE A 5 78.72 -33.39 -6.28
CA ILE A 5 78.70 -32.54 -5.08
C ILE A 5 79.74 -31.43 -5.25
N SER A 6 79.55 -30.31 -4.55
CA SER A 6 80.52 -29.23 -4.31
C SER A 6 80.67 -28.16 -5.41
N HIS A 7 79.77 -27.16 -5.43
CA HIS A 7 80.10 -25.75 -5.71
C HIS A 7 79.05 -24.69 -5.25
N GLN A 8 78.34 -24.91 -4.13
CA GLN A 8 77.41 -23.90 -3.55
C GLN A 8 77.60 -23.66 -2.03
N GLY A 9 78.80 -23.89 -1.50
CA GLY A 9 79.14 -23.65 -0.09
C GLY A 9 79.81 -22.31 0.23
N ILE A 10 80.19 -21.51 -0.77
CA ILE A 10 81.02 -20.29 -0.59
C ILE A 10 80.37 -19.07 -1.28
N ALA A 11 79.04 -19.00 -1.23
CA ALA A 11 78.25 -17.82 -1.64
C ALA A 11 77.25 -17.37 -0.55
N PHE A 12 77.36 -17.92 0.66
CA PHE A 12 76.36 -17.76 1.74
C PHE A 12 76.72 -16.74 2.83
N ILE A 13 77.85 -16.02 2.71
CA ILE A 13 78.31 -15.02 3.69
C ILE A 13 78.56 -13.63 3.07
N PHE A 14 78.48 -13.48 1.74
CA PHE A 14 78.70 -12.21 1.04
C PHE A 14 77.45 -11.69 0.28
N CYS A 15 76.25 -12.02 0.77
CA CYS A 15 74.99 -11.43 0.34
C CYS A 15 74.11 -10.93 1.52
N PHE A 16 74.73 -10.76 2.70
CA PHE A 16 74.18 -9.87 3.74
C PHE A 16 74.61 -8.44 3.41
N VAL A 17 73.66 -7.50 3.52
CA VAL A 17 73.68 -6.13 2.94
C VAL A 17 73.33 -6.13 1.44
N LEU A 18 72.29 -5.36 1.08
CA LEU A 18 71.64 -5.27 -0.25
C LEU A 18 70.74 -6.44 -0.69
N LYS A 19 69.82 -6.85 0.20
CA LYS A 19 68.41 -7.01 -0.20
C LYS A 19 67.57 -6.00 0.58
N VAL A 20 67.42 -4.81 0.00
CA VAL A 20 66.26 -3.95 0.32
C VAL A 20 65.03 -4.79 0.00
N GLY A 21 64.14 -4.96 0.99
CA GLY A 21 62.84 -5.55 0.72
C GLY A 21 62.15 -4.70 -0.33
N ALA A 22 61.83 -5.29 -1.48
CA ALA A 22 60.85 -4.70 -2.36
C ALA A 22 59.54 -4.70 -1.57
N THR A 23 59.17 -3.52 -1.06
CA THR A 23 57.85 -3.29 -0.48
C THR A 23 56.83 -3.66 -1.54
N GLU A 24 56.00 -4.66 -1.27
CA GLU A 24 54.80 -4.88 -2.05
C GLU A 24 53.99 -3.58 -2.02
N ILE A 25 53.72 -3.02 -3.20
CA ILE A 25 52.81 -1.89 -3.32
C ILE A 25 51.42 -2.49 -3.11
N GLU A 26 50.89 -2.39 -1.88
CA GLU A 26 49.50 -2.73 -1.61
C GLU A 26 48.61 -1.83 -2.48
N THR A 27 48.08 -2.41 -3.55
CA THR A 27 47.13 -1.72 -4.44
C THR A 27 45.83 -1.51 -3.70
N CYS A 28 45.54 -0.28 -3.29
CA CYS A 28 44.31 0.04 -2.57
C CYS A 28 43.10 0.10 -3.53
N GLY A 29 42.03 -0.61 -3.19
CA GLY A 29 40.85 -0.75 -4.03
C GLY A 29 40.50 -2.22 -4.30
N GLY A 30 39.43 -2.44 -5.06
CA GLY A 30 38.99 -3.77 -5.50
C GLY A 30 37.48 -3.94 -5.60
N GLN A 31 37.06 -5.07 -6.16
CA GLN A 31 35.65 -5.46 -6.16
C GLN A 31 35.37 -6.35 -4.94
N LEU A 32 34.31 -6.03 -4.21
CA LEU A 32 33.93 -6.63 -2.93
C LEU A 32 32.50 -7.18 -3.01
N ASP A 33 32.26 -8.34 -2.39
CA ASP A 33 30.95 -8.97 -2.30
C ASP A 33 30.31 -8.64 -0.94
N ALA A 34 29.08 -8.11 -0.95
CA ALA A 34 28.33 -7.77 0.26
C ALA A 34 27.68 -8.97 0.95
N SER A 35 27.78 -10.19 0.39
CA SER A 35 27.23 -11.44 0.95
C SER A 35 27.61 -11.68 2.41
N ASN A 36 28.79 -11.19 2.84
CA ASN A 36 29.16 -11.05 4.24
C ASN A 36 29.46 -9.58 4.56
N ALA A 37 29.17 -9.15 5.78
CA ALA A 37 29.55 -7.82 6.24
C ALA A 37 31.09 -7.68 6.27
N GLY A 38 31.59 -6.57 5.75
CA GLY A 38 33.03 -6.30 5.64
C GLY A 38 33.40 -4.86 5.97
N TYR A 39 34.69 -4.56 5.94
CA TYR A 39 35.23 -3.24 6.25
C TYR A 39 36.09 -2.72 5.08
N ILE A 40 36.03 -1.40 4.85
CA ILE A 40 36.93 -0.66 3.96
C ILE A 40 37.57 0.45 4.80
N THR A 41 38.87 0.62 4.67
CA THR A 41 39.61 1.71 5.30
C THR A 41 40.48 2.44 4.27
N SER A 42 40.87 3.67 4.58
CA SER A 42 42.03 4.28 3.92
C SER A 42 43.30 3.45 4.21
N PRO A 43 44.29 3.40 3.29
CA PRO A 43 45.54 2.70 3.55
C PRO A 43 46.22 3.26 4.81
N GLY A 44 46.68 2.37 5.70
CA GLY A 44 47.35 2.76 6.96
C GLY A 44 46.43 3.07 8.16
N TYR A 45 45.10 3.17 7.99
CA TYR A 45 44.16 3.48 9.08
C TYR A 45 44.39 2.58 10.33
N PRO A 46 44.42 3.12 11.56
CA PRO A 46 44.12 4.51 11.96
C PRO A 46 45.34 5.45 11.99
N LEU A 47 46.44 5.10 11.33
CA LEU A 47 47.57 6.00 11.11
C LEU A 47 47.31 6.91 9.90
N GLU A 48 48.14 7.93 9.73
CA GLU A 48 48.07 8.86 8.60
C GLU A 48 48.09 8.12 7.25
N TYR A 49 47.09 8.38 6.41
CA TYR A 49 47.04 7.78 5.06
C TYR A 49 48.16 8.34 4.17
N PRO A 50 48.68 7.58 3.19
CA PRO A 50 49.76 8.08 2.33
C PRO A 50 49.34 9.25 1.42
N PRO A 51 50.27 10.10 0.97
CA PRO A 51 50.05 11.04 -0.13
C PRO A 51 49.80 10.32 -1.47
N HIS A 52 49.20 11.05 -2.41
CA HIS A 52 49.00 10.67 -3.82
C HIS A 52 48.25 9.35 -4.04
N GLN A 53 47.32 9.01 -3.15
CA GLN A 53 46.51 7.81 -3.29
C GLN A 53 45.30 8.06 -4.18
N SER A 54 44.93 7.06 -4.97
CA SER A 54 43.62 6.98 -5.60
C SER A 54 43.12 5.55 -5.51
N CYS A 55 42.27 5.30 -4.53
CA CYS A 55 41.74 3.98 -4.21
C CYS A 55 40.28 3.90 -4.70
N GLN A 56 39.90 2.80 -5.33
CA GLN A 56 38.55 2.61 -5.88
C GLN A 56 37.99 1.25 -5.47
N TRP A 57 36.81 1.26 -4.85
CA TRP A 57 36.10 0.04 -4.46
C TRP A 57 34.73 0.00 -5.11
N VAL A 58 34.36 -1.18 -5.59
CA VAL A 58 33.01 -1.52 -6.03
C VAL A 58 32.50 -2.58 -5.09
N ILE A 59 31.43 -2.30 -4.34
CA ILE A 59 30.75 -3.31 -3.53
C ILE A 59 29.50 -3.74 -4.28
N SER A 60 29.33 -5.05 -4.50
CA SER A 60 28.18 -5.65 -5.16
C SER A 60 27.46 -6.64 -4.24
N ALA A 61 26.14 -6.54 -4.15
CA ALA A 61 25.27 -7.52 -3.51
C ALA A 61 25.02 -8.73 -4.44
N PRO A 62 24.80 -9.94 -3.90
CA PRO A 62 24.57 -11.15 -4.69
C PRO A 62 23.23 -11.13 -5.46
N GLU A 63 22.22 -10.39 -4.99
CA GLU A 63 20.89 -10.34 -5.60
C GLU A 63 20.50 -8.91 -6.06
N PRO A 64 19.80 -8.74 -7.20
CA PRO A 64 19.40 -7.42 -7.70
C PRO A 64 18.36 -6.67 -6.84
N SER A 65 17.60 -7.41 -6.03
CA SER A 65 16.61 -6.91 -5.07
C SER A 65 17.25 -6.28 -3.84
N GLN A 66 18.46 -6.71 -3.48
CA GLN A 66 19.17 -6.27 -2.30
C GLN A 66 19.77 -4.88 -2.48
N ARG A 67 19.99 -4.19 -1.35
CA ARG A 67 20.68 -2.89 -1.27
C ARG A 67 21.86 -3.00 -0.33
N ILE A 68 22.78 -2.05 -0.36
CA ILE A 68 23.98 -2.02 0.45
C ILE A 68 23.88 -0.81 1.39
N VAL A 69 24.17 -1.01 2.67
CA VAL A 69 24.31 0.08 3.65
C VAL A 69 25.78 0.25 4.02
N LEU A 70 26.24 1.50 4.06
CA LEU A 70 27.58 1.91 4.48
C LEU A 70 27.49 2.67 5.80
N ASN A 71 28.15 2.13 6.83
CA ASN A 71 28.20 2.70 8.17
C ASN A 71 29.63 3.17 8.48
N PHE A 72 29.84 4.48 8.60
CA PHE A 72 31.15 5.06 8.88
C PHE A 72 31.51 4.99 10.37
N ASN A 73 32.78 4.74 10.67
CA ASN A 73 33.33 4.87 12.01
C ASN A 73 33.41 6.37 12.38
N PRO A 74 32.92 6.80 13.56
CA PRO A 74 33.04 8.18 14.03
C PRO A 74 34.47 8.71 14.09
N HIS A 75 35.48 7.85 14.19
CA HIS A 75 36.88 8.23 14.02
C HIS A 75 37.22 8.37 12.52
N PHE A 76 36.93 9.56 12.00
CA PHE A 76 37.10 9.98 10.60
C PHE A 76 37.86 11.30 10.55
N GLU A 77 38.93 11.37 9.77
CA GLU A 77 39.77 12.57 9.62
C GLU A 77 40.44 12.62 8.24
N LEU A 78 39.93 13.49 7.36
CA LEU A 78 40.51 13.85 6.06
C LEU A 78 40.73 15.37 5.98
N GLU A 79 41.57 15.83 5.04
CA GLU A 79 41.86 17.26 4.91
C GLU A 79 40.60 18.13 4.74
N ARG A 80 40.57 19.30 5.40
CA ARG A 80 39.37 20.12 5.59
C ARG A 80 39.08 21.15 4.48
N LEU A 81 39.93 21.28 3.45
CA LEU A 81 39.89 22.38 2.47
C LEU A 81 38.83 22.19 1.35
N ASP A 82 37.55 22.31 1.71
CA ASP A 82 36.36 22.19 0.83
C ASP A 82 36.30 20.87 0.01
N CYS A 83 36.95 19.80 0.51
CA CYS A 83 37.03 18.49 -0.15
C CYS A 83 37.58 18.57 -1.59
N ARG A 84 38.51 19.50 -1.82
CA ARG A 84 39.15 19.74 -3.14
C ARG A 84 40.41 18.92 -3.38
N TYR A 85 41.14 18.59 -2.32
CA TYR A 85 42.39 17.83 -2.38
C TYR A 85 42.10 16.40 -1.91
N ASP A 86 41.92 16.21 -0.60
CA ASP A 86 41.61 14.91 -0.02
C ASP A 86 40.11 14.73 0.20
N PHE A 87 39.56 13.61 -0.28
CA PHE A 87 38.13 13.30 -0.10
C PHE A 87 37.82 11.81 -0.30
N ILE A 88 36.72 11.37 0.31
CA ILE A 88 36.00 10.16 -0.07
C ILE A 88 34.73 10.55 -0.84
N GLU A 89 34.48 9.85 -1.94
CA GLU A 89 33.33 10.03 -2.83
C GLU A 89 32.55 8.72 -2.95
N ILE A 90 31.23 8.77 -2.77
CA ILE A 90 30.33 7.61 -2.81
C ILE A 90 29.28 7.83 -3.89
N ARG A 91 29.14 6.86 -4.79
CA ARG A 91 28.23 6.89 -5.95
C ARG A 91 27.34 5.66 -6.02
N ASP A 92 26.09 5.86 -6.43
CA ASP A 92 25.05 4.84 -6.49
C ASP A 92 25.10 4.07 -7.81
N GLY A 93 26.00 3.10 -7.88
CA GLY A 93 26.20 2.27 -9.08
C GLY A 93 27.62 1.73 -9.18
N ASN A 94 27.98 1.31 -10.40
CA ASN A 94 29.22 0.57 -10.68
C ASN A 94 30.36 1.42 -11.30
N SER A 95 30.23 2.74 -11.36
CA SER A 95 31.18 3.59 -12.09
C SER A 95 31.27 5.03 -11.56
N GLU A 96 32.33 5.73 -11.96
CA GLU A 96 32.50 7.17 -11.69
C GLU A 96 31.42 8.06 -12.34
N SER A 97 30.66 7.53 -13.31
CA SER A 97 29.55 8.24 -13.97
C SER A 97 28.20 8.04 -13.27
N ALA A 98 28.13 7.23 -12.21
CA ALA A 98 26.91 6.98 -11.45
C ALA A 98 26.56 8.16 -10.53
N ASP A 99 25.31 8.21 -10.07
CA ASP A 99 24.78 9.33 -9.28
C ASP A 99 25.55 9.53 -7.98
N LEU A 100 25.87 10.79 -7.66
CA LEU A 100 26.68 11.15 -6.51
C LEU A 100 25.83 11.20 -5.23
N LEU A 101 25.99 10.21 -4.36
CA LEU A 101 25.34 10.18 -3.04
C LEU A 101 26.01 11.17 -2.07
N GLY A 102 27.33 11.32 -2.16
CA GLY A 102 28.05 12.32 -1.38
C GLY A 102 29.56 12.35 -1.63
N ARG A 103 30.16 13.51 -1.36
CA ARG A 103 31.61 13.69 -1.25
C ARG A 103 31.91 14.28 0.12
N HIS A 104 32.84 13.68 0.86
CA HIS A 104 33.09 13.99 2.26
C HIS A 104 34.58 14.12 2.56
N CYS A 105 34.90 14.99 3.51
CA CYS A 105 36.22 15.27 4.05
C CYS A 105 36.06 15.93 5.44
N SER A 106 37.13 16.49 6.03
CA SER A 106 37.14 17.03 7.41
C SER A 106 37.04 15.94 8.49
N ASN A 107 36.74 16.33 9.73
CA ASN A 107 36.76 15.49 10.94
C ASN A 107 35.35 15.03 11.38
N ILE A 108 34.40 14.93 10.44
CA ILE A 108 33.01 14.52 10.72
C ILE A 108 32.68 13.34 9.80
N ALA A 109 32.42 12.19 10.39
CA ALA A 109 31.99 11.00 9.64
C ALA A 109 30.64 11.26 8.93
N PRO A 110 30.45 10.78 7.70
CA PRO A 110 29.15 10.82 7.02
C PRO A 110 28.06 10.06 7.81
N PRO A 111 26.78 10.42 7.65
CA PRO A 111 25.67 9.58 8.09
C PRO A 111 25.68 8.23 7.34
N ALA A 112 24.89 7.26 7.80
CA ALA A 112 24.72 5.99 7.09
C ALA A 112 24.18 6.23 5.67
N ILE A 113 24.83 5.64 4.67
CA ILE A 113 24.46 5.77 3.24
C ILE A 113 23.89 4.44 2.77
N ILE A 114 22.69 4.46 2.16
CA ILE A 114 22.04 3.28 1.58
C ILE A 114 21.98 3.46 0.06
N SER A 115 22.36 2.44 -0.71
CA SER A 115 22.25 2.45 -2.17
C SER A 115 20.81 2.29 -2.65
N SER A 116 20.46 2.87 -3.80
CA SER A 116 19.19 2.62 -4.50
C SER A 116 19.22 1.38 -5.39
N GLY A 117 20.42 0.85 -5.68
CA GLY A 117 20.66 -0.41 -6.40
C GLY A 117 21.52 -1.43 -5.65
N PRO A 118 21.85 -2.57 -6.27
CA PRO A 118 22.65 -3.64 -5.67
C PRO A 118 24.19 -3.41 -5.76
N VAL A 119 24.65 -2.26 -6.27
CA VAL A 119 26.08 -1.95 -6.43
C VAL A 119 26.33 -0.51 -6.00
N ILE A 120 27.42 -0.27 -5.26
CA ILE A 120 27.86 1.07 -4.86
C ILE A 120 29.36 1.23 -5.12
N HIS A 121 29.77 2.41 -5.60
CA HIS A 121 31.14 2.73 -5.99
C HIS A 121 31.72 3.79 -5.06
N ILE A 122 32.85 3.47 -4.43
CA ILE A 122 33.54 4.31 -3.45
C ILE A 122 34.92 4.67 -3.99
N LYS A 123 35.26 5.96 -4.00
CA LYS A 123 36.54 6.48 -4.48
C LYS A 123 37.18 7.36 -3.40
N PHE A 124 38.39 7.02 -2.98
CA PHE A 124 39.22 7.83 -2.10
C PHE A 124 40.35 8.47 -2.91
N VAL A 125 40.64 9.74 -2.65
CA VAL A 125 41.72 10.51 -3.28
C VAL A 125 42.51 11.24 -2.18
N SER A 126 43.84 11.22 -2.28
CA SER A 126 44.73 12.10 -1.51
C SER A 126 45.76 12.83 -2.38
N ASP A 127 46.18 14.01 -1.94
CA ASP A 127 47.13 14.90 -2.62
C ASP A 127 48.57 14.74 -2.06
N TYR A 128 49.46 15.71 -2.28
CA TYR A 128 50.86 15.64 -1.84
C TYR A 128 51.12 16.05 -0.37
N ALA A 129 50.12 16.55 0.36
CA ALA A 129 50.28 17.18 1.68
C ALA A 129 49.09 16.88 2.63
N HIS A 130 49.21 17.33 3.89
CA HIS A 130 48.13 17.40 4.88
C HIS A 130 47.27 16.14 5.09
N GLN A 131 47.95 15.00 5.31
CA GLN A 131 47.35 13.74 5.68
C GLN A 131 46.73 13.77 7.10
N GLY A 132 45.78 12.87 7.37
CA GLY A 132 45.12 12.68 8.67
C GLY A 132 44.83 11.21 8.95
N ALA A 133 44.20 10.87 10.08
CA ALA A 133 43.98 9.47 10.49
C ALA A 133 43.14 8.63 9.49
N GLY A 134 42.41 9.27 8.57
CA GLY A 134 41.72 8.61 7.47
C GLY A 134 40.29 8.22 7.79
N PHE A 135 39.81 7.13 7.17
CA PHE A 135 38.46 6.63 7.39
C PHE A 135 38.42 5.10 7.54
N SER A 136 37.38 4.64 8.24
CA SER A 136 36.93 3.26 8.26
C SER A 136 35.42 3.24 8.07
N LEU A 137 34.91 2.35 7.23
CA LEU A 137 33.48 2.10 7.06
C LEU A 137 33.20 0.60 7.04
N ARG A 138 32.04 0.20 7.54
CA ARG A 138 31.48 -1.15 7.42
C ARG A 138 30.44 -1.17 6.31
N TYR A 139 30.51 -2.15 5.43
CA TYR A 139 29.47 -2.41 4.42
C TYR A 139 28.75 -3.73 4.72
N GLU A 140 27.46 -3.77 4.45
CA GLU A 140 26.64 -5.00 4.53
C GLU A 140 25.36 -4.87 3.69
N ILE A 141 24.73 -6.01 3.40
CA ILE A 141 23.41 -6.04 2.76
C ILE A 141 22.38 -5.39 3.69
N TYR A 142 21.69 -4.37 3.18
CA TYR A 142 20.55 -3.75 3.83
C TYR A 142 19.35 -4.71 3.76
N LYS A 143 19.14 -5.48 4.84
CA LYS A 143 18.05 -6.45 4.97
C LYS A 143 16.73 -5.72 5.23
N THR A 144 15.92 -5.55 4.19
CA THR A 144 14.61 -4.87 4.27
C THR A 144 13.48 -5.74 4.82
N GLY A 145 13.68 -7.05 5.01
CA GLY A 145 12.61 -8.00 5.40
C GLY A 145 11.45 -8.10 4.39
N ALA A 146 11.58 -7.45 3.22
CA ALA A 146 10.45 -7.10 2.36
C ALA A 146 9.83 -8.29 1.59
N GLU A 147 10.54 -9.41 1.48
CA GLU A 147 10.10 -10.59 0.69
C GLU A 147 8.79 -11.23 1.19
N HIS A 148 8.36 -10.92 2.42
CA HIS A 148 7.13 -11.44 3.01
C HIS A 148 6.15 -10.32 3.47
N CYS A 149 6.48 -9.05 3.21
CA CYS A 149 5.73 -7.90 3.72
C CYS A 149 4.40 -7.66 2.97
N PHE A 150 4.33 -7.97 1.68
CA PHE A 150 3.16 -7.71 0.84
C PHE A 150 2.43 -9.02 0.52
N ARG A 151 1.22 -9.21 1.05
CA ARG A 151 0.44 -10.44 0.83
C ARG A 151 -1.05 -10.18 0.67
N ASN A 152 -1.62 -10.76 -0.39
CA ASN A 152 -3.06 -10.74 -0.66
C ASN A 152 -3.71 -12.05 -0.21
N PHE A 153 -4.88 -11.96 0.42
CA PHE A 153 -5.61 -13.07 1.02
C PHE A 153 -7.01 -13.18 0.43
N SER A 154 -7.26 -14.25 -0.34
CA SER A 154 -8.56 -14.54 -0.98
C SER A 154 -9.18 -15.89 -0.54
N ALA A 155 -8.45 -16.69 0.25
CA ALA A 155 -8.97 -17.91 0.85
C ALA A 155 -10.04 -17.56 1.91
N PRO A 156 -11.08 -18.40 2.13
CA PRO A 156 -12.18 -18.09 3.04
C PRO A 156 -11.77 -18.03 4.52
N THR A 157 -10.66 -18.65 4.91
CA THR A 157 -10.02 -18.47 6.21
C THR A 157 -8.52 -18.38 6.03
N GLY A 158 -7.85 -17.70 6.94
CA GLY A 158 -6.40 -17.62 6.95
C GLY A 158 -5.84 -16.98 8.22
N VAL A 159 -4.52 -16.98 8.31
CA VAL A 159 -3.76 -16.37 9.41
C VAL A 159 -2.76 -15.38 8.80
N ILE A 160 -2.64 -14.22 9.44
CA ILE A 160 -1.79 -13.09 9.08
C ILE A 160 -0.88 -12.84 10.27
N GLU A 161 0.43 -12.87 10.05
CA GLU A 161 1.43 -12.80 11.12
C GLU A 161 2.53 -11.81 10.73
N SER A 162 3.16 -11.18 11.72
CA SER A 162 4.34 -10.35 11.50
C SER A 162 5.50 -11.18 10.94
N PRO A 163 6.36 -10.65 10.05
CA PRO A 163 7.48 -11.40 9.49
C PRO A 163 8.40 -11.96 10.59
N GLY A 164 8.61 -13.27 10.60
CA GLY A 164 9.44 -13.97 11.59
C GLY A 164 8.68 -14.55 12.80
N PHE A 165 7.38 -14.28 12.96
CA PHE A 165 6.58 -14.77 14.10
C PHE A 165 6.74 -16.29 14.30
N PRO A 166 6.94 -16.80 15.53
CA PRO A 166 6.89 -16.11 16.83
C PRO A 166 8.21 -15.45 17.28
N ASP A 167 9.26 -15.47 16.45
CA ASP A 167 10.47 -14.68 16.72
C ASP A 167 10.19 -13.18 16.47
N LYS A 168 11.07 -12.33 17.02
CA LYS A 168 10.94 -10.88 16.92
C LYS A 168 10.94 -10.38 15.49
N TYR A 169 10.06 -9.42 15.19
CA TYR A 169 9.99 -8.83 13.86
C TYR A 169 11.26 -8.03 13.48
N PRO A 170 11.65 -8.03 12.20
CA PRO A 170 12.68 -7.13 11.68
C PRO A 170 12.35 -5.63 11.88
N HIS A 171 13.41 -4.81 11.91
CA HIS A 171 13.32 -3.34 11.91
C HIS A 171 13.06 -2.76 10.50
N ASN A 172 12.60 -1.52 10.42
CA ASN A 172 12.29 -0.78 9.19
C ASN A 172 11.34 -1.51 8.20
N LEU A 173 10.37 -2.25 8.71
CA LEU A 173 9.35 -2.90 7.90
C LEU A 173 8.26 -1.90 7.48
N GLU A 174 7.80 -2.06 6.24
CA GLU A 174 6.57 -1.46 5.72
C GLU A 174 5.78 -2.57 5.01
N CYS A 175 4.94 -3.26 5.77
CA CYS A 175 4.17 -4.41 5.28
C CYS A 175 2.71 -4.04 5.02
N SER A 176 2.10 -4.69 4.03
CA SER A 176 0.69 -4.52 3.67
C SER A 176 0.03 -5.86 3.40
N PHE A 177 -0.98 -6.17 4.21
CA PHE A 177 -1.76 -7.41 4.15
C PHE A 177 -3.18 -7.07 3.71
N ILE A 178 -3.61 -7.52 2.53
CA ILE A 178 -4.92 -7.17 1.96
C ILE A 178 -5.82 -8.39 1.89
N ILE A 179 -6.94 -8.37 2.61
CA ILE A 179 -7.98 -9.40 2.56
C ILE A 179 -9.03 -8.98 1.51
N ILE A 180 -9.18 -9.80 0.46
CA ILE A 180 -10.10 -9.54 -0.66
C ILE A 180 -11.26 -10.52 -0.55
N SER A 181 -12.45 -10.03 -0.21
CA SER A 181 -13.61 -10.86 0.08
C SER A 181 -14.64 -10.82 -1.07
N PRO A 182 -15.22 -11.95 -1.49
CA PRO A 182 -16.26 -11.97 -2.53
C PRO A 182 -17.51 -11.13 -2.18
N PRO A 183 -18.35 -10.78 -3.17
CA PRO A 183 -19.66 -10.18 -2.91
C PRO A 183 -20.49 -10.99 -1.90
N GLN A 184 -21.27 -10.30 -1.07
CA GLN A 184 -22.12 -10.89 -0.03
C GLN A 184 -21.35 -11.72 1.02
N THR A 185 -20.10 -11.38 1.28
CA THR A 185 -19.34 -11.91 2.43
C THR A 185 -19.01 -10.82 3.44
N GLU A 186 -18.92 -11.24 4.70
CA GLU A 186 -18.45 -10.44 5.83
C GLU A 186 -17.13 -11.04 6.32
N VAL A 187 -16.13 -10.19 6.54
CA VAL A 187 -14.80 -10.56 7.02
C VAL A 187 -14.73 -10.29 8.51
N THR A 188 -14.57 -11.34 9.30
CA THR A 188 -14.26 -11.26 10.74
C THR A 188 -12.77 -11.43 10.93
N LEU A 189 -12.10 -10.42 11.50
CA LEU A 189 -10.69 -10.43 11.87
C LEU A 189 -10.56 -10.46 13.41
N THR A 190 -9.75 -11.40 13.90
CA THR A 190 -9.51 -11.65 15.33
C THR A 190 -8.02 -11.75 15.61
N PHE A 191 -7.51 -11.04 16.62
CA PHE A 191 -6.11 -11.12 17.03
C PHE A 191 -5.93 -12.24 18.06
N GLN A 192 -4.93 -13.09 17.85
CA GLN A 192 -4.56 -14.18 18.76
C GLN A 192 -3.46 -13.73 19.73
N THR A 193 -2.46 -13.02 19.21
CA THR A 193 -1.35 -12.40 19.95
C THR A 193 -1.07 -11.00 19.39
N PHE A 194 -0.60 -10.10 20.26
CA PHE A 194 -0.25 -8.72 19.89
C PHE A 194 0.72 -8.11 20.93
N ASP A 195 1.98 -7.90 20.54
CA ASP A 195 3.01 -7.16 21.29
C ASP A 195 3.89 -6.39 20.30
N LEU A 196 3.68 -5.07 20.23
CA LEU A 196 4.50 -4.13 19.45
C LEU A 196 5.14 -3.08 20.37
N GLU A 197 6.17 -2.38 19.92
CA GLU A 197 6.72 -1.26 20.70
C GLU A 197 5.64 -0.19 20.98
N ASN A 198 5.71 0.44 22.15
CA ASN A 198 4.93 1.60 22.53
C ASN A 198 5.83 2.65 23.21
N ASP A 199 5.39 3.91 23.23
CA ASP A 199 6.10 4.99 23.91
C ASP A 199 6.14 4.73 25.44
N PRO A 200 7.32 4.44 26.03
CA PRO A 200 7.43 4.06 27.43
C PRO A 200 7.23 5.23 28.40
N LEU A 201 7.16 6.47 27.90
CA LEU A 201 6.96 7.69 28.70
C LEU A 201 5.48 8.07 28.86
N LEU A 202 4.57 7.41 28.14
CA LEU A 202 3.13 7.71 28.17
C LEU A 202 2.36 6.67 28.98
N LEU A 203 1.92 7.08 30.18
CA LEU A 203 1.05 6.31 31.10
C LEU A 203 -0.43 6.25 30.63
N GLY A 204 -0.67 6.14 29.33
CA GLY A 204 -2.00 6.16 28.72
C GLY A 204 -1.99 5.65 27.27
N GLU A 205 -3.05 5.90 26.51
CA GLU A 205 -3.10 5.62 25.08
C GLU A 205 -2.18 6.60 24.33
N GLY A 206 -0.89 6.29 24.32
CA GLY A 206 0.11 7.03 23.58
C GLY A 206 -0.11 6.91 22.08
N GLU A 207 0.14 7.99 21.35
CA GLU A 207 0.23 7.95 19.89
C GLU A 207 1.29 6.90 19.52
N CYS A 208 0.89 5.86 18.76
CA CYS A 208 1.81 4.84 18.29
C CYS A 208 2.78 5.44 17.27
N LYS A 209 3.95 5.88 17.79
CA LYS A 209 4.97 6.67 17.09
C LYS A 209 6.13 5.84 16.52
N TYR A 210 6.45 4.72 17.17
CA TYR A 210 7.57 3.84 16.82
C TYR A 210 7.07 2.72 15.92
N ASP A 211 6.54 1.65 16.51
CA ASP A 211 5.90 0.56 15.79
C ASP A 211 4.37 0.67 15.87
N TRP A 212 3.68 0.37 14.76
CA TRP A 212 2.21 0.33 14.76
C TRP A 212 1.62 -0.56 13.68
N LEU A 213 0.38 -1.00 13.95
CA LEU A 213 -0.49 -1.68 13.00
C LEU A 213 -1.72 -0.80 12.72
N ASP A 214 -1.82 -0.26 11.51
CA ASP A 214 -3.01 0.42 11.01
C ASP A 214 -3.96 -0.60 10.36
N VAL A 215 -5.25 -0.57 10.69
CA VAL A 215 -6.27 -1.41 10.03
C VAL A 215 -7.25 -0.53 9.26
N TRP A 216 -7.47 -0.83 7.97
CA TRP A 216 -8.17 0.00 7.01
C TRP A 216 -9.42 -0.70 6.45
N ASP A 217 -10.55 0.01 6.40
CA ASP A 217 -11.79 -0.46 5.78
C ASP A 217 -11.78 -0.23 4.26
N GLY A 218 -10.79 -0.82 3.59
CA GLY A 218 -10.47 -0.60 2.20
C GLY A 218 -8.98 -0.77 1.90
N LEU A 219 -8.51 -0.19 0.80
CA LEU A 219 -7.08 -0.07 0.50
C LEU A 219 -6.37 0.88 1.49
N PRO A 220 -5.11 0.61 1.88
CA PRO A 220 -4.33 1.51 2.73
C PRO A 220 -4.26 2.94 2.17
N GLN A 221 -4.33 3.95 3.05
CA GLN A 221 -4.33 5.38 2.71
C GLN A 221 -5.48 5.87 1.80
N VAL A 222 -6.37 4.99 1.32
CA VAL A 222 -7.51 5.33 0.46
C VAL A 222 -8.84 5.08 1.16
N GLY A 223 -8.97 3.97 1.90
CA GLY A 223 -10.14 3.66 2.72
C GLY A 223 -10.08 4.34 4.09
N PRO A 224 -11.18 4.36 4.86
CA PRO A 224 -11.18 4.87 6.23
C PRO A 224 -10.29 4.04 7.15
N LEU A 225 -9.46 4.70 7.97
CA LEU A 225 -8.73 4.05 9.06
C LEU A 225 -9.74 3.60 10.14
N ILE A 226 -9.76 2.30 10.45
CA ILE A 226 -10.55 1.75 11.56
C ILE A 226 -9.87 2.13 12.87
N GLY A 227 -8.58 1.80 13.01
CA GLY A 227 -7.78 2.13 14.17
C GLY A 227 -6.28 1.89 13.93
N ARG A 228 -5.47 2.53 14.78
CA ARG A 228 -4.02 2.34 14.89
C ARG A 228 -3.72 1.64 16.22
N TYR A 229 -2.94 0.58 16.21
CA TYR A 229 -2.70 -0.27 17.38
C TYR A 229 -1.19 -0.46 17.63
N CYS A 230 -0.78 -0.46 18.89
CA CYS A 230 0.60 -0.71 19.35
C CYS A 230 0.62 -1.17 20.82
N GLY A 231 1.78 -1.53 21.36
CA GLY A 231 1.90 -2.08 22.72
C GLY A 231 1.36 -3.51 22.84
N THR A 232 1.02 -3.90 24.07
CA THR A 232 0.58 -5.26 24.45
C THR A 232 -0.94 -5.46 24.46
N LYS A 233 -1.72 -4.47 24.02
CA LYS A 233 -3.19 -4.47 24.11
C LYS A 233 -3.76 -5.12 22.85
N ILE A 234 -4.32 -6.32 22.97
CA ILE A 234 -4.92 -7.05 21.84
C ILE A 234 -6.07 -6.22 21.24
N PRO A 235 -6.05 -5.91 19.93
CA PRO A 235 -7.13 -5.17 19.28
C PRO A 235 -8.48 -5.91 19.34
N PRO A 236 -9.62 -5.19 19.39
CA PRO A 236 -10.94 -5.80 19.41
C PRO A 236 -11.25 -6.55 18.09
N GLU A 237 -12.29 -7.40 18.11
CA GLU A 237 -12.77 -8.07 16.90
C GLU A 237 -13.31 -7.07 15.86
N ILE A 238 -12.90 -7.23 14.61
CA ILE A 238 -13.24 -6.34 13.50
C ILE A 238 -14.10 -7.10 12.49
N GLN A 239 -15.31 -6.60 12.22
CA GLN A 239 -16.28 -7.18 11.27
C GLN A 239 -16.53 -6.20 10.11
N SER A 240 -15.88 -6.42 8.97
CA SER A 240 -16.05 -5.57 7.77
C SER A 240 -16.93 -6.25 6.71
N SER A 241 -17.76 -5.46 6.03
CA SER A 241 -18.60 -5.88 4.91
C SER A 241 -18.34 -5.06 3.62
N THR A 242 -17.16 -4.47 3.46
CA THR A 242 -16.87 -3.52 2.36
C THR A 242 -16.19 -4.15 1.13
N GLY A 243 -15.86 -5.45 1.19
CA GLY A 243 -15.17 -6.17 0.12
C GLY A 243 -13.64 -6.18 0.25
N LEU A 244 -13.06 -5.25 1.02
CA LEU A 244 -11.63 -5.14 1.31
C LEU A 244 -11.40 -4.81 2.78
N LEU A 245 -10.49 -5.54 3.42
CA LEU A 245 -9.96 -5.21 4.75
C LEU A 245 -8.43 -5.28 4.66
N SER A 246 -7.72 -4.19 4.92
CA SER A 246 -6.26 -4.14 4.82
C SER A 246 -5.60 -3.83 6.15
N LEU A 247 -4.41 -4.37 6.37
CA LEU A 247 -3.56 -4.10 7.53
C LEU A 247 -2.23 -3.55 7.03
N SER A 248 -1.77 -2.43 7.59
CA SER A 248 -0.44 -1.85 7.32
C SER A 248 0.39 -1.90 8.60
N PHE A 249 1.49 -2.66 8.55
CA PHE A 249 2.39 -2.84 9.68
C PHE A 249 3.69 -2.08 9.42
N HIS A 250 4.01 -1.16 10.32
CA HIS A 250 5.18 -0.30 10.26
C HIS A 250 6.05 -0.50 11.49
N THR A 251 7.37 -0.57 11.30
CA THR A 251 8.33 -0.64 12.40
C THR A 251 9.48 0.34 12.22
N ASP A 252 10.08 0.79 13.31
CA ASP A 252 11.20 1.73 13.30
C ASP A 252 12.58 1.04 13.22
N MET A 253 13.67 1.79 13.41
CA MET A 253 15.06 1.30 13.34
C MET A 253 15.50 0.45 14.54
N ALA A 254 14.69 0.29 15.59
CA ALA A 254 15.08 -0.25 16.89
C ALA A 254 13.97 -1.11 17.56
N VAL A 255 14.25 -1.55 18.79
CA VAL A 255 13.33 -2.16 19.79
C VAL A 255 12.21 -3.09 19.25
N ALA A 256 12.59 -4.23 18.66
CA ALA A 256 11.62 -5.22 18.23
C ALA A 256 11.00 -6.01 19.40
N LYS A 257 9.70 -6.29 19.28
CA LYS A 257 8.86 -7.13 20.16
C LYS A 257 8.46 -8.44 19.47
N ASP A 258 7.60 -9.22 20.12
CA ASP A 258 7.21 -10.55 19.65
C ASP A 258 6.21 -10.50 18.46
N GLY A 259 5.63 -9.33 18.17
CA GLY A 259 4.82 -9.10 16.97
C GLY A 259 3.34 -9.44 17.14
N PHE A 260 2.70 -9.88 16.06
CA PHE A 260 1.27 -10.23 16.08
C PHE A 260 0.96 -11.46 15.24
N SER A 261 -0.08 -12.20 15.65
CA SER A 261 -0.74 -13.23 14.86
C SER A 261 -2.24 -13.02 14.92
N ALA A 262 -2.88 -12.92 13.76
CA ALA A 262 -4.29 -12.62 13.59
C ALA A 262 -4.95 -13.61 12.62
N ARG A 263 -6.17 -14.05 12.94
CA ARG A 263 -6.96 -14.97 12.14
C ARG A 263 -8.14 -14.24 11.53
N TYR A 264 -8.35 -14.43 10.23
CA TYR A 264 -9.52 -13.94 9.54
C TYR A 264 -10.43 -15.08 9.04
N ASN A 265 -11.72 -14.80 8.96
CA ASN A 265 -12.76 -15.71 8.45
C ASN A 265 -13.75 -14.94 7.58
N MET A 266 -14.13 -15.50 6.44
CA MET A 266 -15.11 -14.95 5.50
C MET A 266 -16.42 -15.75 5.62
N THR A 267 -17.46 -15.12 6.16
CA THR A 267 -18.80 -15.73 6.25
C THR A 267 -19.71 -15.16 5.17
N ARG A 268 -20.40 -16.02 4.41
CA ARG A 268 -21.47 -15.58 3.49
C ARG A 268 -22.65 -15.06 4.29
N LYS A 269 -23.21 -13.94 3.84
CA LYS A 269 -24.31 -13.23 4.48
C LYS A 269 -25.63 -13.62 3.81
N GLU A 270 -26.48 -14.37 4.52
CA GLU A 270 -27.82 -14.67 4.03
C GLU A 270 -28.72 -13.43 4.19
N ILE A 271 -29.14 -12.85 3.07
CA ILE A 271 -30.05 -11.69 3.05
C ILE A 271 -31.49 -12.21 3.07
N SER A 272 -32.22 -11.92 4.14
CA SER A 272 -33.64 -12.24 4.25
C SER A 272 -34.51 -11.22 3.50
N ASP A 273 -35.53 -11.69 2.77
CA ASP A 273 -36.53 -10.86 2.11
C ASP A 273 -37.31 -9.97 3.11
N THR A 274 -37.43 -10.39 4.37
CA THR A 274 -38.09 -9.62 5.45
C THR A 274 -37.08 -8.84 6.28
N PHE A 275 -36.34 -7.94 5.63
CA PHE A 275 -35.33 -7.12 6.30
C PHE A 275 -35.93 -5.97 7.15
N HIS A 276 -35.56 -5.91 8.44
CA HIS A 276 -35.87 -4.81 9.34
C HIS A 276 -34.60 -4.23 9.97
N CYS A 277 -34.35 -2.94 9.71
CA CYS A 277 -33.20 -2.20 10.24
C CYS A 277 -33.42 -1.78 11.72
N SER A 278 -33.46 -2.76 12.62
CA SER A 278 -33.70 -2.56 14.06
C SER A 278 -32.92 -3.54 14.94
N ASN A 279 -31.77 -4.00 14.48
CA ASN A 279 -30.87 -4.87 15.23
C ASN A 279 -30.11 -4.04 16.27
N ALA A 280 -29.86 -4.59 17.46
CA ALA A 280 -28.99 -3.97 18.46
C ALA A 280 -27.53 -4.00 17.95
N PHE A 281 -26.80 -2.89 18.11
CA PHE A 281 -25.38 -2.83 17.73
C PHE A 281 -24.47 -3.51 18.76
N GLY A 282 -24.91 -3.61 20.02
CA GLY A 282 -24.36 -4.56 20.98
C GLY A 282 -23.64 -3.94 22.15
N MET A 283 -24.19 -2.85 22.70
CA MET A 283 -23.83 -2.37 24.04
C MET A 283 -24.13 -3.47 25.07
N GLU A 284 -25.32 -4.07 25.04
CA GLU A 284 -25.73 -5.13 25.98
C GLU A 284 -24.99 -6.46 25.70
N SER A 285 -24.85 -6.83 24.43
CA SER A 285 -24.25 -8.13 24.03
C SER A 285 -22.72 -8.20 24.09
N GLY A 286 -22.02 -7.09 24.38
CA GLY A 286 -20.56 -7.03 24.38
C GLY A 286 -19.89 -6.92 23.00
N LYS A 287 -20.63 -7.00 21.88
CA LYS A 287 -20.09 -6.82 20.51
C LYS A 287 -19.44 -5.45 20.29
N ILE A 288 -19.92 -4.41 20.97
CA ILE A 288 -19.19 -3.16 21.11
C ILE A 288 -18.25 -3.35 22.30
N SER A 289 -16.93 -3.38 22.05
CA SER A 289 -15.90 -3.50 23.08
C SER A 289 -15.86 -2.30 24.02
N ASP A 290 -15.20 -2.42 25.19
CA ASP A 290 -15.06 -1.30 26.14
C ASP A 290 -14.28 -0.12 25.52
N ASP A 291 -13.29 -0.39 24.66
CA ASP A 291 -12.45 0.61 23.99
C ASP A 291 -13.23 1.51 23.03
N GLN A 292 -14.34 0.99 22.48
CA GLN A 292 -15.23 1.74 21.61
C GLN A 292 -16.12 2.72 22.38
N ILE A 293 -16.15 2.66 23.72
CA ILE A 293 -17.03 3.45 24.58
C ILE A 293 -16.21 4.47 25.37
N SER A 294 -16.23 5.73 24.93
CA SER A 294 -15.54 6.85 25.57
C SER A 294 -16.52 7.92 26.06
N ALA A 295 -16.07 8.87 26.87
CA ALA A 295 -16.93 9.95 27.37
C ALA A 295 -16.14 11.25 27.55
N SER A 296 -16.85 12.37 27.68
CA SER A 296 -16.26 13.67 28.02
C SER A 296 -15.50 13.67 29.35
N SER A 297 -16.05 12.94 30.33
CA SER A 297 -15.48 12.75 31.66
C SER A 297 -16.10 11.51 32.31
N SER A 298 -15.55 11.09 33.46
CA SER A 298 -16.17 10.06 34.30
C SER A 298 -15.97 10.40 35.78
N PHE A 299 -16.87 9.91 36.63
CA PHE A 299 -16.83 10.15 38.07
C PHE A 299 -15.55 9.56 38.69
N TYR A 300 -14.87 10.35 39.55
CA TYR A 300 -13.54 10.06 40.10
C TYR A 300 -13.38 8.70 40.79
N ASP A 301 -14.48 8.16 41.29
CA ASP A 301 -14.58 6.94 42.10
C ASP A 301 -14.40 5.64 41.28
N SER A 302 -14.21 5.73 39.96
CA SER A 302 -14.06 4.59 39.02
C SER A 302 -15.24 3.59 38.98
N ARG A 303 -16.29 3.80 39.77
CA ARG A 303 -17.53 3.01 39.84
C ARG A 303 -18.65 3.49 38.89
N TRP A 304 -18.36 4.46 38.04
CA TRP A 304 -19.30 5.04 37.07
C TRP A 304 -18.66 5.34 35.70
N GLN A 305 -17.81 4.42 35.24
CA GLN A 305 -17.01 4.53 34.02
C GLN A 305 -17.85 4.32 32.74
N PRO A 306 -17.36 4.76 31.55
CA PRO A 306 -18.10 4.65 30.29
C PRO A 306 -18.56 3.21 29.96
N ARG A 307 -17.72 2.20 30.22
CA ARG A 307 -18.07 0.77 30.07
C ARG A 307 -19.30 0.30 30.87
N GLN A 308 -19.66 1.00 31.95
CA GLN A 308 -20.85 0.69 32.75
C GLN A 308 -22.15 1.23 32.12
N ALA A 309 -22.06 1.96 31.00
CA ALA A 309 -23.21 2.48 30.26
C ALA A 309 -23.93 1.45 29.37
N ARG A 310 -23.55 0.17 29.43
CA ARG A 310 -24.24 -0.90 28.71
C ARG A 310 -25.69 -1.04 29.22
N LEU A 311 -26.66 -1.21 28.32
CA LEU A 311 -28.06 -1.46 28.70
C LEU A 311 -28.14 -2.69 29.63
N ASN A 312 -29.06 -2.65 30.59
CA ASN A 312 -29.27 -3.69 31.60
C ASN A 312 -28.05 -4.06 32.49
N ASN A 313 -26.92 -3.35 32.38
CA ASN A 313 -25.78 -3.55 33.28
C ASN A 313 -26.20 -3.45 34.76
N GLU A 314 -25.76 -4.41 35.57
CA GLU A 314 -26.07 -4.46 37.00
C GLU A 314 -25.20 -3.50 37.84
N ASP A 315 -23.97 -3.19 37.38
CA ASP A 315 -23.01 -2.36 38.10
C ASP A 315 -23.15 -0.88 37.75
N ASN A 316 -24.06 -0.18 38.44
CA ASN A 316 -24.31 1.26 38.32
C ASN A 316 -24.59 1.69 36.85
N ALA A 317 -23.93 2.75 36.37
CA ALA A 317 -24.06 3.32 35.02
C ALA A 317 -22.83 4.20 34.70
N TRP A 318 -22.76 4.81 33.51
CA TRP A 318 -21.87 5.96 33.33
C TRP A 318 -22.44 7.22 33.98
N THR A 319 -21.58 7.94 34.70
CA THR A 319 -21.80 9.29 35.24
C THR A 319 -20.56 10.14 34.97
N PRO A 320 -20.69 11.36 34.43
CA PRO A 320 -19.58 12.28 34.22
C PRO A 320 -18.98 12.80 35.54
N ALA A 321 -17.87 13.52 35.46
CA ALA A 321 -17.27 14.19 36.63
C ALA A 321 -18.13 15.35 37.16
N GLU A 322 -18.86 16.04 36.27
CA GLU A 322 -19.78 17.14 36.59
C GLU A 322 -21.13 16.97 35.88
N ASP A 323 -22.23 17.23 36.58
CA ASP A 323 -23.58 17.21 36.00
C ASP A 323 -23.82 18.44 35.11
N SER A 324 -23.47 18.32 33.81
CA SER A 324 -23.51 19.43 32.85
C SER A 324 -24.09 19.01 31.50
N ASN A 325 -24.84 19.92 30.85
CA ASN A 325 -25.41 19.69 29.52
C ASN A 325 -24.38 19.74 28.37
N LYS A 326 -23.10 19.95 28.73
CA LYS A 326 -21.94 19.85 27.84
C LYS A 326 -21.40 18.43 27.77
N GLU A 327 -21.65 17.61 28.79
CA GLU A 327 -21.13 16.24 28.84
C GLU A 327 -21.73 15.36 27.75
N TYR A 328 -21.01 14.29 27.42
CA TYR A 328 -21.43 13.29 26.47
C TYR A 328 -20.80 11.93 26.78
N ILE A 329 -21.54 10.88 26.44
CA ILE A 329 -20.95 9.56 26.20
C ILE A 329 -20.94 9.30 24.70
N GLN A 330 -19.89 8.63 24.23
CA GLN A 330 -19.56 8.40 22.84
C GLN A 330 -19.38 6.90 22.58
N VAL A 331 -19.83 6.45 21.41
CA VAL A 331 -19.53 5.13 20.86
C VAL A 331 -18.90 5.29 19.48
N ASP A 332 -17.79 4.62 19.22
CA ASP A 332 -17.27 4.37 17.87
C ASP A 332 -17.79 3.01 17.36
N LEU A 333 -18.57 3.02 16.29
CA LEU A 333 -19.10 1.80 15.67
C LEU A 333 -18.11 1.11 14.73
N HIS A 334 -16.89 1.66 14.59
CA HIS A 334 -15.81 1.36 13.62
C HIS A 334 -16.18 1.58 12.15
N PHE A 335 -17.41 1.20 11.77
CA PHE A 335 -17.94 1.24 10.41
C PHE A 335 -19.13 2.19 10.30
N LEU A 336 -19.41 2.66 9.08
CA LEU A 336 -20.57 3.50 8.81
C LEU A 336 -21.86 2.65 8.87
N LYS A 337 -22.67 2.83 9.92
CA LYS A 337 -23.92 2.08 10.15
C LYS A 337 -25.15 2.99 10.08
N VAL A 338 -26.31 2.42 9.79
CA VAL A 338 -27.60 3.13 9.76
C VAL A 338 -28.20 3.11 11.16
N LEU A 339 -28.20 4.22 11.87
CA LEU A 339 -28.80 4.37 13.19
C LEU A 339 -30.30 4.67 13.07
N THR A 340 -31.15 3.83 13.67
CA THR A 340 -32.63 3.93 13.64
C THR A 340 -33.28 4.11 15.01
N GLY A 341 -32.59 3.79 16.10
CA GLY A 341 -33.12 3.95 17.45
C GLY A 341 -32.06 4.00 18.54
N ILE A 342 -32.44 4.54 19.70
CA ILE A 342 -31.63 4.61 20.91
C ILE A 342 -32.55 4.22 22.08
N ALA A 343 -32.17 3.21 22.86
CA ALA A 343 -32.83 2.92 24.13
C ALA A 343 -31.99 3.45 25.30
N THR A 344 -32.62 4.05 26.30
CA THR A 344 -31.94 4.55 27.50
C THR A 344 -32.55 4.03 28.79
N GLN A 345 -31.72 3.94 29.82
CA GLN A 345 -32.03 3.60 31.22
C GLN A 345 -31.24 4.53 32.14
N GLY A 346 -31.76 4.77 33.35
CA GLY A 346 -30.98 5.35 34.45
C GLY A 346 -30.20 4.28 35.21
N ALA A 347 -29.89 4.55 36.47
CA ALA A 347 -29.40 3.56 37.42
C ALA A 347 -29.76 3.88 38.88
N ILE A 348 -29.61 2.88 39.74
CA ILE A 348 -29.69 3.00 41.19
C ILE A 348 -28.28 2.72 41.72
N SER A 349 -27.71 3.67 42.48
CA SER A 349 -26.39 3.49 43.10
C SER A 349 -26.41 2.29 44.06
N LYS A 350 -25.51 1.31 43.85
CA LYS A 350 -25.34 0.16 44.74
C LYS A 350 -24.92 0.56 46.16
N GLU A 351 -24.25 1.70 46.31
CA GLU A 351 -23.69 2.20 47.56
C GLU A 351 -24.68 3.02 48.40
N THR A 352 -25.56 3.78 47.72
CA THR A 352 -26.43 4.78 48.38
C THR A 352 -27.92 4.53 48.19
N HIS A 353 -28.29 3.56 47.34
CA HIS A 353 -29.66 3.28 46.89
C HIS A 353 -30.42 4.49 46.30
N LYS A 354 -29.71 5.56 45.93
CA LYS A 354 -30.28 6.71 45.24
C LYS A 354 -30.49 6.41 43.75
N SER A 355 -31.62 6.87 43.24
CA SER A 355 -31.97 6.81 41.81
C SER A 355 -31.41 7.99 41.05
N TYR A 356 -30.83 7.73 39.88
CA TYR A 356 -30.27 8.73 38.97
C TYR A 356 -30.71 8.39 37.53
N TYR A 357 -31.14 9.38 36.75
CA TYR A 357 -31.55 9.14 35.37
C TYR A 357 -31.62 10.42 34.54
N VAL A 358 -31.29 10.29 33.24
CA VAL A 358 -31.45 11.35 32.25
C VAL A 358 -32.93 11.40 31.80
N THR A 359 -33.56 12.56 31.85
CA THR A 359 -34.96 12.77 31.44
C THR A 359 -35.08 13.29 30.00
N THR A 360 -34.08 14.02 29.51
CA THR A 360 -33.99 14.41 28.09
C THR A 360 -32.54 14.45 27.61
N PHE A 361 -32.32 14.12 26.33
CA PHE A 361 -31.00 14.21 25.68
C PHE A 361 -31.09 14.77 24.25
N LYS A 362 -29.93 15.14 23.71
CA LYS A 362 -29.72 15.38 22.27
C LYS A 362 -28.78 14.32 21.71
N LEU A 363 -28.98 14.01 20.44
CA LEU A 363 -28.12 13.13 19.65
C LEU A 363 -27.14 13.99 18.83
N GLU A 364 -25.86 13.63 18.86
CA GLU A 364 -24.82 14.19 18.01
C GLU A 364 -24.08 13.04 17.31
N VAL A 365 -23.77 13.19 16.02
CA VAL A 365 -23.19 12.11 15.19
C VAL A 365 -22.06 12.63 14.31
N SER A 366 -21.16 11.74 13.89
CA SER A 366 -20.06 12.04 12.97
C SER A 366 -19.64 10.80 12.16
N THR A 367 -19.03 11.01 10.99
CA THR A 367 -18.37 9.95 10.22
C THR A 367 -16.90 9.73 10.59
N ASN A 368 -16.22 10.76 11.11
CA ASN A 368 -14.78 10.78 11.34
C ASN A 368 -14.35 11.06 12.79
N GLY A 369 -15.28 11.47 13.67
CA GLY A 369 -14.99 11.80 15.08
C GLY A 369 -14.51 13.24 15.29
N GLU A 370 -14.28 14.01 14.23
CA GLU A 370 -13.84 15.42 14.25
C GLU A 370 -14.98 16.38 13.88
N ASP A 371 -15.69 16.09 12.79
CA ASP A 371 -16.77 16.93 12.26
C ASP A 371 -18.12 16.42 12.77
N TRP A 372 -18.72 17.13 13.72
CA TRP A 372 -19.95 16.69 14.42
C TRP A 372 -21.22 17.40 13.95
N MET A 373 -22.33 16.66 13.92
CA MET A 373 -23.67 17.16 13.66
C MET A 373 -24.65 16.82 14.80
N ILE A 374 -25.21 17.84 15.45
CA ILE A 374 -26.38 17.67 16.33
C ILE A 374 -27.62 17.36 15.49
N TYR A 375 -28.30 16.25 15.77
CA TYR A 375 -29.48 15.79 15.04
C TYR A 375 -30.63 16.81 15.08
N ARG A 376 -31.30 16.98 13.94
CA ARG A 376 -32.39 17.95 13.75
C ARG A 376 -33.67 17.27 13.30
N HIS A 377 -34.79 17.82 13.72
CA HIS A 377 -36.11 17.45 13.23
C HIS A 377 -36.89 18.73 12.94
N GLY A 378 -37.08 19.04 11.66
CA GLY A 378 -37.42 20.40 11.22
C GLY A 378 -36.23 21.35 11.39
N LYS A 379 -36.48 22.60 11.79
CA LYS A 379 -35.43 23.64 11.88
C LYS A 379 -34.51 23.50 13.11
N ASN A 380 -35.05 22.95 14.20
CA ASN A 380 -34.40 22.95 15.51
C ASN A 380 -33.69 21.62 15.80
N HIS A 381 -32.77 21.63 16.78
CA HIS A 381 -32.22 20.41 17.35
C HIS A 381 -33.35 19.53 17.92
N LYS A 382 -33.29 18.23 17.68
CA LYS A 382 -34.24 17.28 18.23
C LYS A 382 -33.83 16.94 19.67
N THR A 383 -34.66 17.33 20.63
CA THR A 383 -34.62 16.79 21.99
C THR A 383 -35.41 15.49 22.03
N PHE A 384 -34.79 14.44 22.57
CA PHE A 384 -35.42 13.15 22.86
C PHE A 384 -35.88 13.11 24.32
N HIS A 385 -37.02 12.47 24.56
CA HIS A 385 -37.54 12.27 25.92
C HIS A 385 -37.05 10.89 26.36
N ALA A 386 -36.38 10.84 27.49
CA ALA A 386 -35.73 9.65 28.02
C ALA A 386 -36.53 9.16 29.24
N ASN A 387 -35.84 8.86 30.34
CA ASN A 387 -36.37 8.07 31.43
C ASN A 387 -37.18 8.90 32.43
N THR A 388 -38.20 8.27 33.00
CA THR A 388 -39.03 8.79 34.11
C THR A 388 -38.65 8.22 35.47
N ASP A 389 -37.87 7.13 35.48
CA ASP A 389 -37.41 6.33 36.61
C ASP A 389 -36.03 5.69 36.26
N PRO A 390 -35.30 5.09 37.21
CA PRO A 390 -33.95 4.58 36.95
C PRO A 390 -33.88 3.19 36.27
N SER A 391 -35.01 2.52 36.06
CA SER A 391 -35.08 1.09 35.72
C SER A 391 -35.68 0.78 34.35
N GLU A 392 -36.77 1.46 33.96
CA GLU A 392 -37.47 1.16 32.71
C GLU A 392 -36.65 1.57 31.48
N VAL A 393 -36.74 0.76 30.42
CA VAL A 393 -36.08 1.02 29.13
C VAL A 393 -36.96 1.94 28.28
N VAL A 394 -36.47 3.13 27.92
CA VAL A 394 -37.17 4.05 27.03
C VAL A 394 -36.54 4.03 25.64
N LEU A 395 -37.22 3.38 24.69
CA LEU A 395 -36.80 3.31 23.28
C LEU A 395 -37.29 4.53 22.48
N ASN A 396 -36.34 5.35 22.04
CA ASN A 396 -36.57 6.45 21.10
C ASN A 396 -36.23 6.00 19.67
N ARG A 397 -37.23 5.91 18.79
CA ARG A 397 -37.01 5.77 17.34
C ARG A 397 -36.61 7.10 16.73
N ILE A 398 -35.61 7.08 15.86
CA ILE A 398 -35.14 8.26 15.12
C ILE A 398 -36.07 8.46 13.91
N PRO A 399 -36.77 9.62 13.78
CA PRO A 399 -37.79 9.81 12.74
C PRO A 399 -37.28 9.67 11.30
N HIS A 400 -36.02 10.06 11.06
CA HIS A 400 -35.31 9.85 9.81
C HIS A 400 -33.97 9.18 10.18
N PRO A 401 -33.75 7.91 9.81
CA PRO A 401 -32.49 7.20 10.07
C PRO A 401 -31.27 7.97 9.57
N VAL A 402 -30.16 7.84 10.29
CA VAL A 402 -28.93 8.60 10.00
C VAL A 402 -27.76 7.64 9.83
N LEU A 403 -26.92 7.88 8.83
CA LEU A 403 -25.65 7.19 8.69
C LEU A 403 -24.60 7.82 9.62
N ALA A 404 -23.98 7.02 10.47
CA ALA A 404 -22.96 7.47 11.42
C ALA A 404 -21.95 6.36 11.71
N ARG A 405 -20.71 6.75 12.02
CA ARG A 405 -19.71 5.88 12.66
C ARG A 405 -19.65 6.19 14.15
N PHE A 406 -19.53 7.48 14.50
CA PHE A 406 -19.48 7.93 15.88
C PHE A 406 -20.85 8.45 16.33
N VAL A 407 -21.28 8.03 17.51
CA VAL A 407 -22.56 8.41 18.12
C VAL A 407 -22.32 9.00 19.50
N ARG A 408 -22.80 10.21 19.75
CA ARG A 408 -22.76 10.90 21.05
C ARG A 408 -24.17 11.13 21.60
N ILE A 409 -24.39 10.71 22.85
CA ILE A 409 -25.58 11.04 23.64
C ILE A 409 -25.22 12.17 24.59
N ARG A 410 -25.94 13.29 24.49
CA ARG A 410 -25.71 14.50 25.31
C ARG A 410 -26.89 14.74 26.25
N PRO A 411 -26.79 14.42 27.55
CA PRO A 411 -27.81 14.75 28.53
C PRO A 411 -28.16 16.24 28.51
N GLN A 412 -29.44 16.58 28.69
CA GLN A 412 -29.91 17.98 28.72
C GLN A 412 -30.66 18.29 30.01
N LEU A 413 -31.44 17.33 30.52
CA LEU A 413 -32.10 17.36 31.82
C LEU A 413 -32.02 15.96 32.45
N TRP A 414 -31.99 15.90 33.77
CA TRP A 414 -31.81 14.68 34.57
C TRP A 414 -32.48 14.83 35.94
N ASN A 415 -32.64 13.72 36.65
CA ASN A 415 -33.15 13.68 38.02
C ASN A 415 -32.06 13.16 38.97
N ASN A 416 -31.84 13.88 40.08
CA ASN A 416 -30.73 13.73 41.06
C ASN A 416 -29.29 13.88 40.51
N GLY A 417 -29.03 13.50 39.26
CA GLY A 417 -27.73 13.58 38.57
C GLY A 417 -27.76 12.78 37.27
N ILE A 418 -26.72 12.92 36.43
CA ILE A 418 -26.58 12.19 35.17
C ILE A 418 -26.15 10.76 35.47
N ALA A 419 -27.03 9.80 35.21
CA ALA A 419 -26.66 8.39 35.07
C ALA A 419 -27.32 7.84 33.81
N LEU A 420 -26.54 7.13 32.99
CA LEU A 420 -27.02 6.59 31.72
C LEU A 420 -26.50 5.17 31.45
N ARG A 421 -27.42 4.27 31.14
CA ARG A 421 -27.22 3.01 30.43
C ARG A 421 -27.98 3.09 29.09
N PHE A 422 -27.46 2.54 28.01
CA PHE A 422 -28.09 2.64 26.69
C PHE A 422 -27.72 1.51 25.72
N GLU A 423 -28.54 1.37 24.68
CA GLU A 423 -28.28 0.53 23.51
C GLU A 423 -28.62 1.31 22.23
N LEU A 424 -27.89 1.02 21.14
CA LEU A 424 -28.05 1.62 19.83
C LEU A 424 -28.66 0.60 18.87
N TYR A 425 -29.65 1.01 18.08
CA TYR A 425 -30.38 0.14 17.16
C TYR A 425 -30.23 0.62 15.72
N GLY A 426 -30.13 -0.33 14.79
CA GLY A 426 -29.90 -0.04 13.39
C GLY A 426 -29.63 -1.25 12.51
N CYS A 427 -28.79 -1.05 11.50
CA CYS A 427 -28.31 -2.07 10.58
C CYS A 427 -26.99 -1.64 9.90
N GLN A 428 -26.29 -2.60 9.29
CA GLN A 428 -25.27 -2.29 8.28
C GLN A 428 -25.94 -1.83 6.97
N ILE A 429 -25.21 -1.06 6.15
CA ILE A 429 -25.70 -0.62 4.83
C ILE A 429 -25.99 -1.83 3.91
N THR A 430 -25.14 -2.85 4.03
CA THR A 430 -25.15 -4.11 3.26
C THR A 430 -26.16 -5.14 3.77
N ASP A 431 -26.89 -4.88 4.86
CA ASP A 431 -27.96 -5.78 5.32
C ASP A 431 -29.18 -5.75 4.39
N ALA A 432 -29.31 -4.70 3.57
CA ALA A 432 -30.41 -4.57 2.62
C ALA A 432 -30.09 -5.28 1.28
N PRO A 433 -31.09 -5.90 0.62
CA PRO A 433 -30.89 -6.59 -0.65
C PRO A 433 -30.37 -5.65 -1.75
N CYS A 434 -29.36 -6.11 -2.50
CA CYS A 434 -28.68 -5.34 -3.56
C CYS A 434 -28.24 -3.94 -3.08
N SER A 435 -27.54 -3.88 -1.94
CA SER A 435 -27.10 -2.63 -1.29
C SER A 435 -25.60 -2.68 -0.93
N GLU A 436 -24.80 -3.36 -1.75
CA GLU A 436 -23.35 -3.49 -1.62
C GLU A 436 -22.66 -2.19 -2.06
N LEU A 437 -21.60 -1.79 -1.35
CA LEU A 437 -20.78 -0.61 -1.66
C LEU A 437 -19.94 -0.90 -2.91
N GLN A 438 -20.04 -0.06 -3.95
CA GLN A 438 -19.41 -0.35 -5.25
C GLN A 438 -17.95 0.14 -5.38
N GLY A 439 -17.35 0.68 -4.32
CA GLY A 439 -15.90 0.84 -4.21
C GLY A 439 -15.36 2.26 -4.14
N MET A 440 -16.22 3.29 -4.05
CA MET A 440 -15.75 4.66 -3.82
C MET A 440 -15.10 4.75 -2.44
N LEU A 441 -15.76 4.24 -1.39
CA LEU A 441 -15.30 4.29 0.00
C LEU A 441 -14.07 3.40 0.24
N SER A 442 -14.08 2.16 -0.27
CA SER A 442 -13.03 1.17 0.00
C SER A 442 -11.80 1.29 -0.91
N GLY A 443 -11.85 2.10 -1.96
CA GLY A 443 -10.76 2.20 -2.94
C GLY A 443 -10.80 1.13 -4.04
N LEU A 444 -11.71 0.15 -3.99
CA LEU A 444 -11.91 -0.86 -5.04
C LEU A 444 -12.13 -0.25 -6.43
N LEU A 445 -12.79 0.90 -6.48
CA LEU A 445 -13.00 1.67 -7.70
C LEU A 445 -11.82 2.67 -7.84
N PRO A 446 -10.86 2.47 -8.76
CA PRO A 446 -9.69 3.33 -8.90
C PRO A 446 -10.01 4.76 -9.35
N ASP A 447 -9.13 5.71 -9.02
CA ASP A 447 -9.29 7.13 -9.34
C ASP A 447 -9.54 7.42 -10.84
N SER A 448 -9.02 6.58 -11.74
CA SER A 448 -9.25 6.68 -13.19
C SER A 448 -10.70 6.50 -13.63
N GLN A 449 -11.55 5.93 -12.78
CA GLN A 449 -12.98 5.72 -13.03
C GLN A 449 -13.88 6.81 -12.43
N ILE A 450 -13.29 7.79 -11.73
CA ILE A 450 -13.99 8.94 -11.16
C ILE A 450 -13.70 10.14 -12.07
N SER A 451 -14.76 10.80 -12.56
CA SER A 451 -14.63 11.97 -13.45
C SER A 451 -15.68 13.03 -13.12
N ALA A 452 -15.44 14.28 -13.52
CA ALA A 452 -16.36 15.38 -13.27
C ALA A 452 -16.44 16.34 -14.47
N SER A 453 -17.52 17.14 -14.52
CA SER A 453 -17.73 18.19 -15.51
C SER A 453 -16.64 19.26 -15.50
N SER A 454 -16.29 19.71 -14.31
CA SER A 454 -15.31 20.76 -14.05
C SER A 454 -14.76 20.62 -12.64
N VAL A 455 -13.63 21.28 -12.39
CA VAL A 455 -12.87 21.15 -11.14
C VAL A 455 -12.29 22.51 -10.75
N ARG A 456 -12.34 22.86 -9.47
CA ARG A 456 -11.88 24.16 -8.96
C ARG A 456 -10.37 24.24 -8.69
N ASP A 457 -9.78 23.14 -8.26
CA ASP A 457 -8.38 23.08 -7.84
C ASP A 457 -7.52 22.46 -8.94
N LEU A 458 -6.34 23.05 -9.18
CA LEU A 458 -5.33 22.55 -10.13
C LEU A 458 -4.69 21.24 -9.62
N HIS A 459 -4.72 21.00 -8.31
CA HIS A 459 -4.20 19.81 -7.64
C HIS A 459 -5.28 18.81 -7.18
N TRP A 460 -6.49 18.88 -7.76
CA TRP A 460 -7.56 17.95 -7.43
C TRP A 460 -7.22 16.51 -7.84
N ALA A 461 -7.28 15.59 -6.88
CA ALA A 461 -7.28 14.16 -7.12
C ALA A 461 -8.73 13.62 -7.20
N PRO A 462 -9.05 12.69 -8.11
CA PRO A 462 -10.39 12.09 -8.17
C PRO A 462 -10.82 11.41 -6.87
N GLY A 463 -9.87 10.84 -6.12
CA GLY A 463 -10.07 10.30 -4.78
C GLY A 463 -10.65 11.28 -3.76
N ALA A 464 -10.55 12.60 -4.01
CA ALA A 464 -11.22 13.60 -3.18
C ALA A 464 -12.76 13.44 -3.18
N ALA A 465 -13.36 12.80 -4.19
CA ALA A 465 -14.81 12.57 -4.26
C ALA A 465 -15.32 11.35 -3.47
N ARG A 466 -14.42 10.56 -2.85
CA ARG A 466 -14.77 9.33 -2.12
C ARG A 466 -15.55 9.60 -0.83
N LEU A 467 -16.60 8.82 -0.58
CA LEU A 467 -17.40 8.86 0.65
C LEU A 467 -16.54 8.60 1.89
N VAL A 468 -16.68 9.45 2.92
CA VAL A 468 -16.00 9.42 4.23
C VAL A 468 -14.47 9.55 4.18
N ALA A 469 -13.76 8.70 3.45
CA ALA A 469 -12.30 8.63 3.48
C ALA A 469 -11.60 9.90 2.99
N SER A 470 -12.21 10.63 2.05
CA SER A 470 -11.69 11.93 1.62
C SER A 470 -11.83 12.99 2.72
N ARG A 471 -10.71 13.63 3.06
CA ARG A 471 -10.65 14.83 3.93
C ARG A 471 -11.23 16.10 3.28
N SER A 472 -11.61 16.06 1.99
CA SER A 472 -12.14 17.21 1.25
C SER A 472 -13.44 16.87 0.49
N GLY A 473 -13.43 16.89 -0.85
CA GLY A 473 -14.58 16.68 -1.72
C GLY A 473 -14.37 17.17 -3.15
N TRP A 474 -15.29 16.82 -4.05
CA TRP A 474 -15.38 17.47 -5.36
C TRP A 474 -16.01 18.87 -5.23
N PHE A 475 -15.35 19.85 -5.85
CA PHE A 475 -15.81 21.22 -6.02
C PHE A 475 -15.70 21.60 -7.52
N PRO A 476 -16.78 22.03 -8.19
CA PRO A 476 -16.75 22.41 -9.59
C PRO A 476 -16.01 23.73 -9.81
N GLY A 477 -15.47 23.91 -11.01
CA GLY A 477 -14.65 25.06 -11.42
C GLY A 477 -15.33 26.43 -11.26
N PRO A 478 -16.57 26.62 -11.75
CA PRO A 478 -17.26 27.89 -11.63
C PRO A 478 -17.57 28.26 -10.18
N ALA A 479 -17.14 29.45 -9.75
CA ALA A 479 -17.43 29.98 -8.41
C ALA A 479 -18.94 30.24 -8.16
N GLN A 480 -19.74 30.30 -9.23
CA GLN A 480 -21.22 30.32 -9.21
C GLN A 480 -21.71 29.31 -10.26
N PRO A 481 -21.86 28.02 -9.90
CA PRO A 481 -22.25 26.98 -10.85
C PRO A 481 -23.72 27.09 -11.25
N ILE A 482 -24.03 26.68 -12.48
CA ILE A 482 -25.41 26.66 -12.99
C ILE A 482 -26.05 25.32 -12.63
N ALA A 483 -27.30 25.37 -12.16
CA ALA A 483 -28.04 24.19 -11.72
C ALA A 483 -28.28 23.22 -12.89
N GLY A 484 -27.82 21.97 -12.72
CA GLY A 484 -27.96 20.91 -13.73
C GLY A 484 -26.91 20.88 -14.84
N GLU A 485 -25.93 21.80 -14.87
CA GLU A 485 -24.81 21.75 -15.82
C GLU A 485 -23.63 20.94 -15.27
N GLU A 486 -23.28 21.15 -14.00
CA GLU A 486 -22.20 20.43 -13.33
C GLU A 486 -22.61 18.99 -12.98
N TRP A 487 -21.66 18.04 -13.08
CA TRP A 487 -21.86 16.64 -12.72
C TRP A 487 -20.61 15.98 -12.17
N LEU A 488 -20.82 15.03 -11.26
CA LEU A 488 -19.83 14.04 -10.85
C LEU A 488 -20.25 12.68 -11.43
N GLN A 489 -19.31 11.97 -12.03
CA GLN A 489 -19.49 10.67 -12.68
C GLN A 489 -18.65 9.59 -12.00
N VAL A 490 -19.24 8.41 -11.88
CA VAL A 490 -18.59 7.17 -11.48
C VAL A 490 -18.80 6.13 -12.58
N ASP A 491 -17.72 5.50 -13.04
CA ASP A 491 -17.73 4.30 -13.89
C ASP A 491 -17.51 3.06 -13.01
N LEU A 492 -18.48 2.14 -13.01
CA LEU A 492 -18.44 0.89 -12.23
C LEU A 492 -17.60 -0.21 -12.92
N GLY A 493 -17.03 0.06 -14.11
CA GLY A 493 -16.18 -0.83 -14.91
C GLY A 493 -16.91 -2.01 -15.56
N THR A 494 -18.02 -2.44 -14.97
CA THR A 494 -18.92 -3.47 -15.48
C THR A 494 -20.37 -3.02 -15.26
N PRO A 495 -21.32 -3.44 -16.11
CA PRO A 495 -22.74 -3.21 -15.85
C PRO A 495 -23.19 -3.87 -14.53
N LYS A 496 -23.79 -3.06 -13.64
CA LYS A 496 -24.33 -3.47 -12.34
C LYS A 496 -25.83 -3.19 -12.24
N THR A 497 -26.50 -3.86 -11.31
CA THR A 497 -27.79 -3.40 -10.78
C THR A 497 -27.51 -2.35 -9.72
N VAL A 498 -27.87 -1.09 -9.98
CA VAL A 498 -27.74 0.01 -9.02
C VAL A 498 -29.08 0.27 -8.36
N ARG A 499 -29.09 0.39 -7.03
CA ARG A 499 -30.31 0.55 -6.20
C ARG A 499 -30.31 1.83 -5.37
N GLY A 500 -29.16 2.48 -5.21
CA GLY A 500 -29.06 3.71 -4.46
C GLY A 500 -27.74 4.44 -4.63
N VAL A 501 -27.69 5.64 -4.06
CA VAL A 501 -26.45 6.39 -3.83
C VAL A 501 -26.42 6.90 -2.40
N ILE A 502 -25.22 7.07 -1.87
CA ILE A 502 -24.98 7.81 -0.63
C ILE A 502 -24.29 9.11 -1.05
N THR A 503 -24.86 10.25 -0.68
CA THR A 503 -24.22 11.56 -0.88
C THR A 503 -23.74 12.11 0.45
N GLN A 504 -22.62 12.83 0.44
CA GLN A 504 -22.03 13.51 1.58
C GLN A 504 -21.58 14.90 1.10
N GLY A 505 -21.55 15.90 1.99
CA GLY A 505 -20.95 17.20 1.65
C GLY A 505 -19.43 17.16 1.68
N ALA A 506 -18.81 18.33 1.58
CA ALA A 506 -17.37 18.52 1.53
C ALA A 506 -16.90 19.69 2.41
N ARG A 507 -15.63 19.63 2.81
CA ARG A 507 -14.92 20.71 3.50
C ARG A 507 -13.79 21.19 2.61
N SER A 508 -13.68 22.51 2.41
CA SER A 508 -12.54 23.11 1.72
C SER A 508 -11.30 23.06 2.63
N GLY A 509 -10.14 22.71 2.08
CA GLY A 509 -8.91 22.44 2.84
C GLY A 509 -8.26 23.67 3.48
N GLU A 510 -8.69 24.89 3.13
CA GLU A 510 -8.16 26.11 3.74
C GLU A 510 -8.68 26.28 5.18
N GLY A 511 -7.76 26.51 6.12
CA GLY A 511 -7.96 26.56 7.58
C GLY A 511 -8.81 27.72 8.14
N GLY A 512 -9.79 28.21 7.39
CA GLY A 512 -10.82 29.12 7.89
C GLY A 512 -11.88 28.38 8.71
N THR A 513 -12.12 28.81 9.94
CA THR A 513 -13.24 28.34 10.78
C THR A 513 -14.60 28.92 10.35
N SER A 514 -14.70 29.46 9.13
CA SER A 514 -15.92 30.10 8.61
C SER A 514 -16.93 29.05 8.13
N SER A 515 -18.22 29.40 8.20
CA SER A 515 -19.30 28.61 7.59
C SER A 515 -19.25 28.56 6.07
N GLU A 516 -18.36 29.33 5.45
CA GLU A 516 -18.19 29.48 4.00
C GLU A 516 -17.31 28.35 3.41
N ASN A 517 -16.54 27.63 4.23
CA ASN A 517 -15.69 26.53 3.78
C ASN A 517 -16.39 25.15 3.84
N ARG A 518 -17.69 25.11 4.16
CA ARG A 518 -18.49 23.90 4.39
C ARG A 518 -19.60 23.77 3.36
N ALA A 519 -19.30 23.11 2.24
CA ALA A 519 -20.19 23.01 1.10
C ALA A 519 -20.96 21.68 1.08
N PHE A 520 -22.22 21.69 0.66
CA PHE A 520 -23.00 20.47 0.48
C PHE A 520 -24.13 20.63 -0.53
N VAL A 521 -24.41 19.58 -1.28
CA VAL A 521 -25.54 19.49 -2.22
C VAL A 521 -26.83 19.22 -1.43
N ARG A 522 -27.86 20.03 -1.64
CA ARG A 522 -29.17 19.95 -0.99
C ARG A 522 -30.24 19.30 -1.86
N LYS A 523 -30.13 19.37 -3.19
CA LYS A 523 -30.96 18.64 -4.15
C LYS A 523 -30.17 18.31 -5.40
N TYR A 524 -30.47 17.18 -6.03
CA TYR A 524 -29.81 16.73 -7.25
C TYR A 524 -30.73 15.88 -8.13
N ARG A 525 -30.36 15.73 -9.41
CA ARG A 525 -30.91 14.71 -10.32
C ARG A 525 -29.86 13.63 -10.53
N LEU A 526 -30.31 12.41 -10.85
CA LEU A 526 -29.42 11.29 -11.15
C LEU A 526 -29.65 10.83 -12.59
N ALA A 527 -28.56 10.65 -13.34
CA ALA A 527 -28.57 10.04 -14.66
C ALA A 527 -27.72 8.77 -14.68
N HIS A 528 -28.03 7.87 -15.60
CA HIS A 528 -27.36 6.58 -15.75
C HIS A 528 -27.12 6.26 -17.23
N SER A 529 -26.10 5.45 -17.49
CA SER A 529 -25.74 4.96 -18.82
C SER A 529 -25.10 3.56 -18.75
N LEU A 530 -25.24 2.79 -19.83
CA LEU A 530 -24.51 1.54 -20.04
C LEU A 530 -23.26 1.71 -20.91
N ASN A 531 -23.16 2.81 -21.69
CA ASN A 531 -22.09 3.02 -22.68
C ASN A 531 -21.33 4.35 -22.51
N GLY A 532 -21.69 5.15 -21.51
CA GLY A 532 -21.08 6.46 -21.20
C GLY A 532 -21.46 7.59 -22.16
N LYS A 533 -22.25 7.31 -23.21
CA LYS A 533 -22.63 8.26 -24.27
C LYS A 533 -24.12 8.62 -24.21
N ASP A 534 -24.98 7.61 -24.06
CA ASP A 534 -26.43 7.79 -23.99
C ASP A 534 -26.86 7.87 -22.52
N TRP A 535 -27.42 9.00 -22.10
CA TRP A 535 -27.70 9.31 -20.70
C TRP A 535 -29.20 9.43 -20.43
N ASN A 536 -29.71 8.57 -19.55
CA ASN A 536 -31.11 8.57 -19.13
C ASN A 536 -31.22 9.08 -17.69
N PHE A 537 -32.12 10.04 -17.43
CA PHE A 537 -32.43 10.47 -16.07
C PHE A 537 -33.31 9.45 -15.36
N VAL A 538 -33.11 9.26 -14.05
CA VAL A 538 -34.07 8.54 -13.21
C VAL A 538 -35.34 9.37 -13.11
N MET A 539 -36.46 8.81 -13.54
CA MET A 539 -37.74 9.51 -13.61
C MET A 539 -38.53 9.37 -12.30
N ASP A 540 -39.36 10.35 -11.98
CA ASP A 540 -40.35 10.24 -10.91
C ASP A 540 -41.66 9.69 -11.49
N SER A 541 -42.08 8.51 -11.01
CA SER A 541 -43.29 7.80 -11.47
C SER A 541 -44.59 8.59 -11.28
N LYS A 542 -44.61 9.64 -10.43
CA LYS A 542 -45.77 10.52 -10.25
C LYS A 542 -45.84 11.69 -11.23
N THR A 543 -44.69 12.21 -11.66
CA THR A 543 -44.61 13.44 -12.46
C THR A 543 -44.14 13.23 -13.89
N SER A 544 -43.59 12.05 -14.22
CA SER A 544 -42.96 11.77 -15.52
C SER A 544 -41.85 12.76 -15.89
N MET A 545 -41.23 13.37 -14.88
CA MET A 545 -40.10 14.29 -15.00
C MET A 545 -38.86 13.69 -14.33
N PRO A 546 -37.64 14.17 -14.66
CA PRO A 546 -36.42 13.79 -13.93
C PRO A 546 -36.58 13.98 -12.42
N LYS A 547 -36.36 12.91 -11.66
CA LYS A 547 -36.59 12.85 -10.22
C LYS A 547 -35.60 13.75 -9.49
N LEU A 548 -36.14 14.69 -8.73
CA LEU A 548 -35.37 15.60 -7.89
C LEU A 548 -35.20 14.99 -6.50
N PHE A 549 -34.02 14.42 -6.24
CA PHE A 549 -33.67 13.84 -4.95
C PHE A 549 -33.33 14.93 -3.93
N GLU A 550 -33.69 14.71 -2.67
CA GLU A 550 -33.15 15.49 -1.56
C GLU A 550 -31.70 15.05 -1.30
N GLY A 551 -30.80 16.02 -1.13
CA GLY A 551 -29.39 15.79 -0.78
C GLY A 551 -29.17 15.87 0.72
N ASN A 552 -28.01 16.41 1.09
CA ASN A 552 -27.52 16.55 2.45
C ASN A 552 -28.09 17.78 3.18
N THR A 553 -28.18 17.64 4.51
CA THR A 553 -28.52 18.72 5.44
C THR A 553 -27.29 19.29 6.17
N HIS A 554 -26.15 18.58 6.08
CA HIS A 554 -24.87 18.88 6.72
C HIS A 554 -23.70 18.51 5.79
N TYR A 555 -22.49 18.99 6.09
CA TYR A 555 -21.31 18.71 5.25
C TYR A 555 -20.67 17.35 5.57
N ASP A 556 -20.70 16.91 6.83
CA ASP A 556 -20.19 15.58 7.22
C ASP A 556 -21.24 14.48 7.09
N THR A 557 -22.50 14.71 7.48
CA THR A 557 -23.47 13.61 7.63
C THR A 557 -23.95 13.10 6.26
N PRO A 558 -23.72 11.81 5.94
CA PRO A 558 -24.15 11.25 4.66
C PRO A 558 -25.64 10.91 4.63
N GLU A 559 -26.24 11.01 3.46
CA GLU A 559 -27.65 10.74 3.21
C GLU A 559 -27.79 9.59 2.20
N LEU A 560 -28.50 8.54 2.60
CA LEU A 560 -28.83 7.42 1.74
C LEU A 560 -30.10 7.71 0.93
N ARG A 561 -30.02 7.59 -0.39
CA ARG A 561 -31.16 7.65 -1.31
C ARG A 561 -31.26 6.38 -2.13
N ARG A 562 -32.32 5.61 -1.90
CA ARG A 562 -32.69 4.43 -2.69
C ARG A 562 -33.69 4.80 -3.80
N PHE A 563 -33.66 4.06 -4.89
CA PHE A 563 -34.55 4.17 -6.03
C PHE A 563 -34.88 2.77 -6.58
N GLU A 564 -35.71 2.71 -7.63
CA GLU A 564 -36.02 1.46 -8.34
C GLU A 564 -34.75 0.93 -9.02
N GLU A 565 -34.58 -0.39 -9.02
CA GLU A 565 -33.36 -1.06 -9.50
C GLU A 565 -33.12 -0.75 -10.98
N LEU A 566 -31.92 -0.25 -11.31
CA LEU A 566 -31.55 0.17 -12.65
C LEU A 566 -30.24 -0.48 -13.11
N ALA A 567 -30.19 -0.92 -14.36
CA ALA A 567 -28.99 -1.46 -14.97
C ALA A 567 -28.11 -0.29 -15.46
N ALA A 568 -26.90 -0.17 -14.91
CA ALA A 568 -25.97 0.90 -15.27
C ALA A 568 -24.52 0.46 -15.10
N GLN A 569 -23.65 0.98 -15.96
CA GLN A 569 -22.21 0.98 -15.72
C GLN A 569 -21.75 2.38 -15.27
N PHE A 570 -22.33 3.44 -15.83
CA PHE A 570 -21.98 4.82 -15.49
C PHE A 570 -23.14 5.50 -14.76
N ILE A 571 -22.82 6.16 -13.65
CA ILE A 571 -23.76 6.97 -12.86
C ILE A 571 -23.27 8.41 -12.84
N ARG A 572 -24.18 9.39 -13.02
CA ARG A 572 -23.92 10.81 -12.84
C ARG A 572 -24.89 11.45 -11.85
N ILE A 573 -24.34 12.27 -10.96
CA ILE A 573 -25.12 13.13 -10.07
C ILE A 573 -24.98 14.59 -10.54
N TYR A 574 -26.13 15.22 -10.80
CA TYR A 574 -26.25 16.62 -11.25
C TYR A 574 -26.81 17.49 -10.12
N PRO A 575 -26.02 18.37 -9.48
CA PRO A 575 -26.49 19.25 -8.42
C PRO A 575 -27.48 20.33 -8.91
N GLU A 576 -28.56 20.51 -8.16
CA GLU A 576 -29.65 21.43 -8.49
C GLU A 576 -29.83 22.53 -7.44
N ARG A 577 -29.53 22.22 -6.18
CA ARG A 577 -29.50 23.18 -5.06
C ARG A 577 -28.40 22.78 -4.11
N TRP A 578 -27.77 23.77 -3.48
CA TRP A 578 -26.63 23.57 -2.58
C TRP A 578 -26.65 24.55 -1.41
N SER A 579 -25.65 24.43 -0.53
CA SER A 579 -25.37 25.35 0.57
C SER A 579 -24.90 26.73 0.09
N PRO A 580 -24.94 27.80 0.91
CA PRO A 580 -24.39 29.11 0.53
C PRO A 580 -22.91 29.09 0.13
N ALA A 581 -22.13 28.11 0.61
CA ALA A 581 -20.73 27.89 0.27
C ALA A 581 -20.48 27.34 -1.14
N GLY A 582 -21.53 27.03 -1.91
CA GLY A 582 -21.43 26.39 -3.22
C GLY A 582 -21.68 24.89 -3.18
N ILE A 583 -21.35 24.23 -4.29
CA ILE A 583 -21.38 22.77 -4.46
C ILE A 583 -20.11 22.19 -3.81
N GLY A 584 -20.31 21.18 -2.97
CA GLY A 584 -19.27 20.33 -2.43
C GLY A 584 -19.86 18.95 -2.23
N MET A 585 -19.21 17.91 -2.74
CA MET A 585 -19.78 16.56 -2.73
C MET A 585 -18.73 15.45 -2.60
N ARG A 586 -19.04 14.46 -1.78
CA ARG A 586 -18.45 13.13 -1.77
C ARG A 586 -19.59 12.12 -2.00
N MET A 587 -19.32 10.97 -2.60
CA MET A 587 -20.37 9.97 -2.87
C MET A 587 -19.90 8.52 -2.87
N GLU A 588 -20.87 7.61 -2.78
CA GLU A 588 -20.75 6.17 -3.01
C GLU A 588 -21.98 5.68 -3.78
N VAL A 589 -21.80 4.63 -4.59
CA VAL A 589 -22.87 3.95 -5.33
C VAL A 589 -23.21 2.64 -4.61
N LEU A 590 -24.50 2.32 -4.54
CA LEU A 590 -25.00 1.07 -3.95
C LEU A 590 -25.68 0.20 -5.00
N GLY A 591 -25.31 -1.07 -5.02
CA GLY A 591 -25.84 -2.01 -6.01
C GLY A 591 -25.47 -3.47 -5.72
N CYS A 592 -25.47 -4.26 -6.78
CA CYS A 592 -25.01 -5.64 -6.83
C CYS A 592 -24.73 -6.02 -8.30
N ASN A 593 -24.18 -7.21 -8.52
CA ASN A 593 -24.05 -7.77 -9.87
C ASN A 593 -25.43 -7.95 -10.53
N LEU A 594 -25.48 -7.84 -11.87
CA LEU A 594 -26.69 -8.18 -12.62
C LEU A 594 -27.07 -9.65 -12.36
N PRO A 595 -28.36 -9.97 -12.12
CA PRO A 595 -28.77 -11.36 -12.00
C PRO A 595 -28.52 -12.08 -13.32
N GLU A 596 -27.89 -13.25 -13.25
CA GLU A 596 -27.76 -14.12 -14.42
C GLU A 596 -29.15 -14.47 -14.93
N THR A 597 -29.41 -14.21 -16.22
CA THR A 597 -30.69 -14.58 -16.86
C THR A 597 -30.74 -16.09 -17.04
N SER A 598 -31.01 -16.82 -15.95
CA SER A 598 -31.44 -18.21 -16.03
C SER A 598 -32.74 -18.24 -16.83
N THR A 599 -32.65 -18.63 -18.10
CA THR A 599 -33.84 -18.90 -18.92
C THR A 599 -34.65 -19.97 -18.21
N PRO A 600 -35.92 -19.71 -17.83
CA PRO A 600 -36.73 -20.73 -17.19
C PRO A 600 -36.92 -21.88 -18.17
N ALA A 601 -36.39 -23.07 -17.83
CA ALA A 601 -36.70 -24.27 -18.56
C ALA A 601 -38.20 -24.53 -18.42
N VAL A 602 -38.96 -24.25 -19.49
CA VAL A 602 -40.40 -24.45 -19.50
C VAL A 602 -40.68 -25.94 -19.37
N GLU A 603 -41.19 -26.35 -18.21
CA GLU A 603 -41.73 -27.68 -17.97
C GLU A 603 -42.95 -27.90 -18.89
N THR A 604 -42.69 -28.33 -20.12
CA THR A 604 -43.75 -28.76 -21.03
C THR A 604 -44.09 -30.20 -20.72
N SER A 605 -45.34 -30.42 -20.31
CA SER A 605 -45.84 -31.70 -19.84
C SER A 605 -45.78 -32.82 -20.89
N LYS A 606 -45.50 -34.04 -20.43
CA LYS A 606 -45.54 -35.27 -21.24
C LYS A 606 -46.96 -35.55 -21.76
N PRO A 607 -47.11 -35.95 -23.04
CA PRO A 607 -48.10 -36.93 -23.46
C PRO A 607 -47.48 -38.34 -23.51
N THR A 608 -48.24 -39.35 -23.12
CA THR A 608 -47.86 -40.78 -23.23
C THR A 608 -48.54 -41.43 -24.44
N GLN A 609 -47.91 -42.47 -25.00
CA GLN A 609 -48.33 -43.39 -26.09
C GLN A 609 -47.68 -43.12 -27.47
N ALA A 610 -47.34 -44.11 -28.29
CA ALA A 610 -47.03 -45.53 -28.04
C ALA A 610 -46.32 -46.15 -29.29
N SER A 611 -45.44 -47.13 -29.06
CA SER A 611 -44.99 -48.23 -29.95
C SER A 611 -45.04 -48.10 -31.49
N SER A 612 -43.90 -48.30 -32.17
CA SER A 612 -43.68 -49.49 -33.06
C SER A 612 -42.32 -49.58 -33.80
N VAL A 613 -41.69 -50.76 -33.71
CA VAL A 613 -40.98 -51.52 -34.79
C VAL A 613 -39.65 -51.01 -35.42
N GLN A 614 -38.56 -51.63 -34.94
CA GLN A 614 -37.45 -52.34 -35.63
C GLN A 614 -36.64 -51.79 -36.84
N THR A 615 -35.32 -52.11 -36.77
CA THR A 615 -34.33 -52.34 -37.87
C THR A 615 -33.85 -51.12 -38.70
N SER A 616 -32.56 -50.99 -39.10
CA SER A 616 -31.51 -52.02 -39.30
C SER A 616 -30.05 -51.52 -39.15
N THR A 617 -29.20 -52.43 -38.64
CA THR A 617 -27.74 -52.69 -38.90
C THR A 617 -26.72 -51.61 -39.33
N MET A 618 -25.65 -51.51 -38.50
CA MET A 618 -24.20 -51.47 -38.83
C MET A 618 -23.63 -50.27 -39.64
N GLN A 619 -22.38 -49.82 -39.48
CA GLN A 619 -21.16 -50.52 -39.05
C GLN A 619 -20.28 -49.74 -38.05
N LYS A 620 -19.46 -50.49 -37.30
CA LYS A 620 -18.30 -50.04 -36.52
C LYS A 620 -17.03 -50.34 -37.32
N PRO A 621 -16.00 -49.49 -37.25
CA PRO A 621 -14.65 -50.00 -36.98
C PRO A 621 -14.05 -49.38 -35.72
N SER A 622 -13.10 -50.09 -35.13
CA SER A 622 -12.33 -49.71 -33.95
C SER A 622 -11.02 -50.50 -33.96
N PRO A 623 -10.07 -50.23 -33.07
CA PRO A 623 -9.44 -48.95 -32.76
C PRO A 623 -7.91 -49.07 -32.95
N VAL A 624 -7.17 -48.01 -33.29
CA VAL A 624 -5.69 -48.09 -33.35
C VAL A 624 -5.01 -46.83 -32.82
N THR A 625 -4.02 -47.07 -31.95
CA THR A 625 -2.97 -46.15 -31.47
C THR A 625 -3.37 -44.82 -30.84
N SER A 626 -3.28 -44.83 -29.51
CA SER A 626 -2.78 -43.71 -28.72
C SER A 626 -1.56 -43.03 -29.37
N ALA A 627 -1.71 -41.76 -29.72
CA ALA A 627 -0.59 -40.83 -29.88
C ALA A 627 -0.57 -39.89 -28.65
N SER A 628 0.59 -39.74 -28.04
CA SER A 628 0.78 -38.95 -26.82
C SER A 628 0.65 -37.45 -27.04
N VAL A 629 0.06 -36.77 -26.05
CA VAL A 629 0.08 -35.32 -25.86
C VAL A 629 1.47 -34.72 -26.14
N PRO A 630 1.61 -33.73 -27.04
CA PRO A 630 2.76 -32.83 -27.04
C PRO A 630 2.63 -31.90 -25.84
N SER A 631 3.68 -31.79 -25.03
CA SER A 631 3.70 -30.93 -23.84
C SER A 631 3.42 -29.46 -24.16
N HIS A 632 2.67 -28.77 -23.30
CA HIS A 632 2.66 -27.30 -23.23
C HIS A 632 4.04 -26.75 -22.82
N LYS A 633 4.98 -26.74 -23.77
CA LYS A 633 6.28 -26.09 -23.73
C LYS A 633 6.73 -25.82 -25.17
N GLY A 634 6.80 -24.56 -25.58
CA GLY A 634 7.29 -24.20 -26.90
C GLY A 634 7.13 -22.71 -27.21
N LEU A 635 8.25 -21.99 -27.16
CA LEU A 635 8.45 -20.72 -27.86
C LEU A 635 8.29 -20.96 -29.36
N CYS A 636 7.58 -20.10 -30.09
CA CYS A 636 7.56 -20.11 -31.55
C CYS A 636 8.54 -19.06 -32.09
N ASP A 637 9.66 -19.54 -32.60
CA ASP A 637 10.77 -18.79 -33.18
C ASP A 637 10.76 -18.79 -34.72
N PHE A 638 9.68 -19.27 -35.33
CA PHE A 638 9.47 -19.39 -36.78
C PHE A 638 10.55 -20.16 -37.60
N GLU A 639 11.57 -20.71 -36.96
CA GLU A 639 12.65 -21.48 -37.59
C GLU A 639 12.15 -22.74 -38.31
N GLN A 640 11.08 -23.34 -37.79
CA GLN A 640 10.48 -24.59 -38.30
C GLN A 640 9.07 -24.35 -38.90
N GLY A 641 8.80 -23.12 -39.35
CA GLY A 641 7.49 -22.69 -39.85
C GLY A 641 6.60 -22.08 -38.75
N LEU A 642 5.30 -21.96 -38.99
CA LEU A 642 4.38 -21.18 -38.15
C LEU A 642 4.05 -21.77 -36.75
N CYS A 643 4.69 -22.87 -36.33
CA CYS A 643 4.46 -23.54 -35.02
C CYS A 643 2.98 -23.80 -34.63
N GLY A 644 2.08 -23.93 -35.62
CA GLY A 644 0.63 -24.10 -35.39
C GLY A 644 -0.20 -22.81 -35.46
N TRP A 645 0.42 -21.64 -35.57
CA TRP A 645 -0.28 -20.41 -35.96
C TRP A 645 -0.71 -20.49 -37.43
N THR A 646 -1.83 -19.86 -37.76
CA THR A 646 -2.42 -19.87 -39.11
C THR A 646 -2.65 -18.46 -39.63
N LEU A 647 -2.29 -18.22 -40.88
CA LEU A 647 -2.62 -16.98 -41.60
C LEU A 647 -4.11 -16.93 -41.91
N ASP A 648 -4.67 -15.73 -41.89
CA ASP A 648 -6.04 -15.48 -42.34
C ASP A 648 -6.14 -15.65 -43.88
N PRO A 649 -6.95 -16.59 -44.40
CA PRO A 649 -7.12 -16.78 -45.84
C PRO A 649 -8.04 -15.75 -46.48
N ASP A 650 -8.84 -15.02 -45.68
CA ASP A 650 -9.85 -14.07 -46.14
C ASP A 650 -9.36 -12.60 -46.03
N SER A 651 -8.12 -12.36 -45.57
CA SER A 651 -7.55 -11.01 -45.42
C SER A 651 -6.78 -10.54 -46.66
N ASP A 652 -7.10 -9.34 -47.17
CA ASP A 652 -6.46 -8.72 -48.35
C ASP A 652 -4.92 -8.57 -48.25
N LEU A 653 -4.40 -8.45 -47.02
CA LEU A 653 -2.99 -8.41 -46.70
C LEU A 653 -2.66 -9.61 -45.79
N SER A 654 -1.53 -10.28 -45.99
CA SER A 654 -1.12 -11.43 -45.16
C SER A 654 0.30 -11.26 -44.63
N TRP A 655 0.58 -11.88 -43.48
CA TRP A 655 1.94 -11.91 -42.92
C TRP A 655 2.85 -12.80 -43.76
N ALA A 656 3.93 -12.23 -44.29
CA ALA A 656 4.93 -12.96 -45.06
C ALA A 656 5.99 -13.54 -44.12
N LEU A 657 6.44 -14.77 -44.37
CA LEU A 657 7.58 -15.37 -43.65
C LEU A 657 8.88 -14.98 -44.35
N HIS A 658 9.68 -14.14 -43.70
CA HIS A 658 11.07 -13.93 -44.09
C HIS A 658 11.84 -15.20 -43.76
N SER A 659 12.57 -15.76 -44.73
CA SER A 659 13.49 -16.86 -44.46
C SER A 659 14.88 -16.57 -45.03
N SER A 660 15.88 -16.67 -44.16
CA SER A 660 17.30 -16.47 -44.47
C SER A 660 17.83 -17.47 -45.52
N SER A 661 17.07 -18.53 -45.82
CA SER A 661 17.42 -19.60 -46.76
C SER A 661 17.22 -19.31 -48.25
N LYS A 662 16.64 -18.16 -48.64
CA LYS A 662 16.33 -17.82 -50.06
C LYS A 662 16.87 -16.46 -50.53
N SER A 663 18.17 -16.24 -50.41
CA SER A 663 18.87 -15.06 -50.97
C SER A 663 19.62 -15.34 -52.29
N THR A 664 19.07 -16.17 -53.19
CA THR A 664 19.58 -16.31 -54.57
C THR A 664 18.48 -16.45 -55.63
N ALA A 665 18.00 -15.32 -56.17
CA ALA A 665 17.92 -15.06 -57.62
C ALA A 665 17.21 -13.72 -57.94
N LEU A 666 17.78 -12.96 -58.89
CA LEU A 666 17.36 -11.64 -59.39
C LEU A 666 17.35 -10.50 -58.35
N GLY A 667 18.20 -9.51 -58.57
CA GLY A 667 18.35 -8.37 -57.67
C GLY A 667 17.83 -7.05 -58.24
N GLN A 668 17.40 -6.17 -57.33
CA GLN A 668 17.57 -4.72 -57.42
C GLN A 668 18.03 -4.22 -56.05
N SER A 669 18.91 -3.23 -56.04
CA SER A 669 19.55 -2.72 -54.82
C SER A 669 18.75 -1.57 -54.21
N GLN A 670 18.40 -1.66 -52.92
CA GLN A 670 18.24 -0.48 -52.07
C GLN A 670 18.56 -0.79 -50.59
N ASP A 671 19.76 -0.36 -50.21
CA ASP A 671 20.17 0.14 -48.88
C ASP A 671 19.57 -0.53 -47.62
N LEU A 672 20.15 -1.66 -47.20
CA LEU A 672 19.97 -2.23 -45.86
C LEU A 672 21.13 -1.84 -44.94
N SER A 673 21.04 -0.65 -44.34
CA SER A 673 21.91 -0.22 -43.24
C SER A 673 21.41 -0.71 -41.88
N MET A 674 21.32 -2.04 -41.70
CA MET A 674 20.98 -2.65 -40.41
C MET A 674 22.16 -3.40 -39.80
N GLY A 675 22.44 -3.12 -38.51
CA GLY A 675 23.43 -3.84 -37.72
C GLY A 675 22.96 -5.27 -37.42
N SER A 676 23.51 -6.24 -38.15
CA SER A 676 23.06 -7.63 -38.06
C SER A 676 23.31 -8.27 -36.70
N ASN A 677 22.26 -8.78 -36.05
CA ASN A 677 22.36 -9.80 -35.00
C ASN A 677 21.08 -10.65 -34.86
N SER A 678 20.47 -11.03 -35.99
CA SER A 678 19.55 -12.17 -36.08
C SER A 678 19.67 -12.80 -37.48
N LEU A 679 19.99 -14.10 -37.53
CA LEU A 679 20.04 -14.92 -38.76
C LEU A 679 18.79 -15.81 -38.89
N GLY A 680 17.73 -15.46 -38.17
CA GLY A 680 16.51 -16.25 -38.03
C GLY A 680 15.41 -15.90 -39.02
N ASN A 681 14.39 -16.76 -39.08
CA ASN A 681 13.15 -16.50 -39.78
C ASN A 681 12.23 -15.61 -38.92
N TYR A 682 11.45 -14.72 -39.54
CA TYR A 682 10.48 -13.88 -38.83
C TYR A 682 9.29 -13.55 -39.72
N LEU A 683 8.16 -13.18 -39.13
CA LEU A 683 7.00 -12.72 -39.88
C LEU A 683 7.06 -11.21 -40.11
N TYR A 684 6.72 -10.76 -41.32
CA TYR A 684 6.78 -9.36 -41.69
C TYR A 684 5.61 -8.91 -42.58
N ILE A 685 5.31 -7.62 -42.51
CA ILE A 685 4.50 -6.87 -43.47
C ILE A 685 5.17 -5.53 -43.78
N GLU A 686 5.07 -5.09 -45.03
CA GLU A 686 5.65 -3.83 -45.53
C GLU A 686 4.53 -2.88 -45.99
N ALA A 687 4.72 -1.59 -45.72
CA ALA A 687 3.82 -0.55 -46.19
C ALA A 687 4.10 -0.21 -47.66
N SER A 688 3.05 -0.24 -48.47
CA SER A 688 3.07 0.21 -49.86
C SER A 688 1.79 1.00 -50.16
N PRO A 689 1.71 1.69 -51.31
CA PRO A 689 0.45 2.32 -51.74
C PRO A 689 -0.72 1.35 -51.93
N GLU A 690 -0.44 0.06 -52.08
CA GLU A 690 -1.45 -1.00 -52.27
C GLU A 690 -1.92 -1.59 -50.93
N THR A 691 -1.08 -1.56 -49.89
CA THR A 691 -1.37 -2.14 -48.56
C THR A 691 -1.92 -1.12 -47.54
N GLN A 692 -2.06 0.15 -47.94
CA GLN A 692 -2.58 1.22 -47.08
C GLN A 692 -4.03 0.95 -46.64
N GLY A 693 -4.25 0.86 -45.33
CA GLY A 693 -5.57 0.58 -44.74
C GLY A 693 -6.00 -0.91 -44.78
N GLN A 694 -5.24 -1.79 -45.42
CA GLN A 694 -5.46 -3.24 -45.37
C GLN A 694 -4.88 -3.83 -44.08
N LYS A 695 -5.42 -4.98 -43.65
CA LYS A 695 -5.07 -5.63 -42.37
C LYS A 695 -4.52 -7.02 -42.59
N ALA A 696 -3.37 -7.32 -41.99
CA ALA A 696 -2.83 -8.67 -41.87
C ALA A 696 -3.23 -9.30 -40.54
N ARG A 697 -3.73 -10.54 -40.58
CA ARG A 697 -4.18 -11.28 -39.39
C ARG A 697 -3.46 -12.63 -39.27
N LEU A 698 -3.03 -12.95 -38.05
CA LEU A 698 -2.38 -14.20 -37.68
C LEU A 698 -3.11 -14.80 -36.47
N PHE A 699 -3.65 -16.01 -36.59
CA PHE A 699 -4.42 -16.70 -35.56
C PHE A 699 -3.57 -17.73 -34.83
N SER A 700 -3.72 -17.82 -33.50
CA SER A 700 -3.11 -18.88 -32.69
C SER A 700 -3.81 -20.23 -32.90
N PRO A 701 -3.18 -21.36 -32.49
CA PRO A 701 -3.93 -22.56 -32.13
C PRO A 701 -5.08 -22.22 -31.17
N SER A 702 -6.17 -22.99 -31.20
CA SER A 702 -7.26 -22.77 -30.25
C SER A 702 -6.84 -23.13 -28.82
N VAL A 703 -7.25 -22.30 -27.88
CA VAL A 703 -6.94 -22.41 -26.45
C VAL A 703 -8.16 -22.98 -25.74
N ASP A 704 -7.98 -24.10 -25.05
CA ASP A 704 -9.05 -24.82 -24.36
C ASP A 704 -9.77 -23.93 -23.32
N PRO A 705 -11.08 -24.14 -23.09
CA PRO A 705 -11.84 -23.49 -22.02
C PRO A 705 -11.14 -23.58 -20.66
N ASP A 706 -11.31 -22.56 -19.83
CA ASP A 706 -10.74 -22.42 -18.50
C ASP A 706 -9.20 -22.38 -18.41
N THR A 707 -8.50 -22.39 -19.55
CA THR A 707 -7.05 -22.20 -19.60
C THR A 707 -6.69 -20.75 -19.29
N GLY A 708 -5.82 -20.54 -18.32
CA GLY A 708 -5.25 -19.24 -17.98
C GLY A 708 -5.68 -18.67 -16.61
N PRO A 709 -5.34 -17.40 -16.32
CA PRO A 709 -4.79 -16.42 -17.27
C PRO A 709 -3.38 -16.77 -17.77
N LEU A 710 -3.08 -16.42 -19.02
CA LEU A 710 -1.79 -16.69 -19.67
C LEU A 710 -1.05 -15.37 -19.93
N CYS A 711 0.28 -15.40 -19.89
CA CYS A 711 1.08 -14.31 -20.42
C CYS A 711 1.45 -14.58 -21.88
N LEU A 712 1.01 -13.70 -22.79
CA LEU A 712 1.52 -13.64 -24.15
C LEU A 712 2.76 -12.76 -24.18
N MET A 713 3.86 -13.29 -24.70
CA MET A 713 5.11 -12.59 -24.97
C MET A 713 5.45 -12.73 -26.45
N PHE A 714 5.92 -11.66 -27.09
CA PHE A 714 6.38 -11.68 -28.48
C PHE A 714 7.42 -10.57 -28.71
N SER A 715 8.38 -10.80 -29.61
CA SER A 715 9.26 -9.74 -30.10
C SER A 715 8.62 -9.04 -31.30
N TYR A 716 8.82 -7.73 -31.41
CA TYR A 716 8.35 -6.94 -32.55
C TYR A 716 9.33 -5.83 -32.91
N GLN A 717 9.28 -5.39 -34.16
CA GLN A 717 9.88 -4.16 -34.67
C GLN A 717 8.82 -3.43 -35.50
N LEU A 718 8.67 -2.12 -35.33
CA LEU A 718 7.62 -1.32 -35.97
C LEU A 718 8.15 0.07 -36.31
N GLU A 719 8.15 0.42 -37.59
CA GLU A 719 8.65 1.70 -38.10
C GLU A 719 7.52 2.49 -38.81
N ASP A 720 7.60 3.82 -38.79
CA ASP A 720 6.63 4.76 -39.37
C ASP A 720 5.18 4.58 -38.80
N GLN A 721 4.15 4.87 -39.61
CA GLN A 721 2.73 4.88 -39.22
C GLN A 721 2.08 3.48 -39.21
N GLY A 722 2.82 2.50 -38.70
CA GLY A 722 2.32 1.16 -38.42
C GLY A 722 1.44 1.11 -37.16
N THR A 723 0.50 0.16 -37.14
CA THR A 723 -0.27 -0.22 -35.95
C THR A 723 -0.25 -1.74 -35.79
N LEU A 724 0.12 -2.22 -34.61
CA LEU A 724 0.13 -3.63 -34.24
C LEU A 724 -0.81 -3.86 -33.05
N ARG A 725 -1.63 -4.91 -33.11
CA ARG A 725 -2.67 -5.24 -32.13
C ARG A 725 -2.65 -6.71 -31.78
N VAL A 726 -3.03 -7.00 -30.54
CA VAL A 726 -3.39 -8.34 -30.08
C VAL A 726 -4.85 -8.33 -29.67
N LEU A 727 -5.63 -9.21 -30.26
CA LEU A 727 -7.06 -9.40 -30.03
C LEU A 727 -7.32 -10.81 -29.50
N LEU A 728 -8.41 -10.99 -28.77
CA LEU A 728 -8.98 -12.27 -28.38
C LEU A 728 -10.23 -12.50 -29.23
N GLN A 729 -10.31 -13.61 -29.96
CA GLN A 729 -11.47 -13.96 -30.77
C GLN A 729 -12.13 -15.24 -30.25
N ASN A 730 -13.45 -15.21 -30.03
CA ASN A 730 -14.20 -16.37 -29.58
C ASN A 730 -14.82 -17.16 -30.76
N LYS A 731 -15.45 -18.31 -30.46
CA LYS A 731 -16.19 -19.14 -31.44
C LYS A 731 -17.33 -18.43 -32.19
N HIS A 732 -17.77 -17.26 -31.73
CA HIS A 732 -18.80 -16.43 -32.38
C HIS A 732 -18.20 -15.28 -33.21
N GLN A 733 -16.87 -15.27 -33.42
CA GLN A 733 -16.12 -14.22 -34.11
C GLN A 733 -16.17 -12.85 -33.42
N GLU A 734 -16.54 -12.79 -32.14
CA GLU A 734 -16.47 -11.56 -31.35
C GLU A 734 -15.02 -11.29 -30.93
N GLU A 735 -14.53 -10.08 -31.20
CA GLU A 735 -13.12 -9.68 -30.99
C GLU A 735 -12.97 -8.70 -29.82
N THR A 736 -12.10 -9.02 -28.87
CA THR A 736 -11.75 -8.16 -27.72
C THR A 736 -10.30 -7.70 -27.82
N LEU A 737 -10.02 -6.40 -27.79
CA LEU A 737 -8.66 -5.86 -27.87
C LEU A 737 -7.92 -6.02 -26.53
N LEU A 738 -6.80 -6.75 -26.54
CA LEU A 738 -5.94 -6.98 -25.37
C LEU A 738 -4.68 -6.10 -25.34
N TRP A 739 -4.18 -5.70 -26.51
CA TRP A 739 -2.97 -4.87 -26.63
C TRP A 739 -2.97 -4.11 -27.96
N SER A 740 -2.44 -2.88 -27.97
CA SER A 740 -2.27 -2.10 -29.19
C SER A 740 -1.07 -1.16 -29.06
N LEU A 741 -0.29 -1.07 -30.13
CA LEU A 741 0.79 -0.09 -30.33
C LEU A 741 0.59 0.60 -31.68
N ARG A 742 0.89 1.89 -31.76
CA ARG A 742 0.79 2.69 -32.99
C ARG A 742 1.90 3.73 -33.03
N GLY A 743 2.45 3.93 -34.23
CA GLY A 743 3.46 4.95 -34.51
C GLY A 743 4.88 4.51 -34.20
N ASP A 744 5.79 5.24 -34.85
CA ASP A 744 7.19 4.91 -35.03
C ASP A 744 7.91 4.47 -33.74
N GLN A 745 8.64 3.36 -33.83
CA GLN A 745 9.55 2.88 -32.80
C GLN A 745 10.96 2.85 -33.38
N GLU A 746 11.94 3.21 -32.54
CA GLU A 746 13.36 3.04 -32.88
C GLU A 746 13.64 1.67 -33.52
N PRO A 747 14.54 1.57 -34.52
CA PRO A 747 14.78 0.37 -35.33
C PRO A 747 15.59 -0.70 -34.57
N ILE A 748 15.01 -1.17 -33.47
CA ILE A 748 15.49 -2.20 -32.58
C ILE A 748 14.33 -3.14 -32.25
N TRP A 749 14.63 -4.42 -32.07
CA TRP A 749 13.65 -5.38 -31.57
C TRP A 749 13.24 -5.04 -30.13
N LYS A 750 11.93 -4.92 -29.91
CA LYS A 750 11.28 -4.66 -28.61
C LYS A 750 10.39 -5.83 -28.25
N GLU A 751 10.10 -6.02 -26.97
CA GLU A 751 9.25 -7.12 -26.48
C GLU A 751 7.86 -6.59 -26.13
N GLY A 752 6.83 -7.18 -26.73
CA GLY A 752 5.43 -6.99 -26.37
C GLY A 752 5.00 -8.04 -25.35
N ARG A 753 4.32 -7.60 -24.30
CA ARG A 753 3.70 -8.46 -23.28
C ARG A 753 2.22 -8.09 -23.11
N THR A 754 1.35 -9.07 -22.98
CA THR A 754 -0.05 -8.85 -22.58
C THR A 754 -0.65 -10.08 -21.89
N ILE A 755 -1.60 -9.85 -20.98
CA ILE A 755 -2.31 -10.93 -20.29
C ILE A 755 -3.49 -11.36 -21.16
N ILE A 756 -3.54 -12.65 -21.48
CA ILE A 756 -4.72 -13.32 -22.01
C ILE A 756 -5.59 -13.71 -20.80
N PRO A 757 -6.81 -13.15 -20.65
CA PRO A 757 -7.69 -13.48 -19.54
C PRO A 757 -8.21 -14.91 -19.68
N ARG A 758 -8.51 -15.57 -18.54
CA ARG A 758 -9.19 -16.86 -18.54
C ARG A 758 -10.59 -16.72 -19.12
N SER A 759 -10.94 -17.57 -20.07
CA SER A 759 -12.26 -17.61 -20.73
C SER A 759 -12.96 -18.95 -20.45
N PRO A 760 -14.27 -18.97 -20.15
CA PRO A 760 -15.05 -20.20 -20.02
C PRO A 760 -15.38 -20.88 -21.37
N ASN A 761 -15.05 -20.22 -22.49
CA ASN A 761 -15.25 -20.71 -23.85
C ASN A 761 -13.90 -20.79 -24.58
N GLU A 762 -13.75 -21.76 -25.49
CA GLU A 762 -12.59 -21.90 -26.38
C GLU A 762 -12.41 -20.64 -27.25
N PHE A 763 -11.18 -20.18 -27.39
CA PHE A 763 -10.82 -18.93 -28.05
C PHE A 763 -9.51 -19.04 -28.83
N GLN A 764 -9.24 -18.05 -29.69
CA GLN A 764 -7.96 -17.86 -30.36
C GLN A 764 -7.43 -16.45 -30.09
N VAL A 765 -6.10 -16.31 -30.08
CA VAL A 765 -5.41 -15.02 -30.04
C VAL A 765 -5.13 -14.61 -31.48
N VAL A 766 -5.45 -13.36 -31.83
CA VAL A 766 -5.24 -12.79 -33.17
C VAL A 766 -4.24 -11.66 -33.08
N ILE A 767 -3.18 -11.72 -33.89
CA ILE A 767 -2.23 -10.62 -34.06
C ILE A 767 -2.57 -9.90 -35.36
N GLU A 768 -3.04 -8.65 -35.23
CA GLU A 768 -3.49 -7.79 -36.34
C GLU A 768 -2.48 -6.66 -36.59
N GLY A 769 -1.94 -6.58 -37.79
CA GLY A 769 -1.03 -5.51 -38.24
C GLY A 769 -1.58 -4.75 -39.44
N PHE A 770 -1.47 -3.41 -39.44
CA PHE A 770 -1.86 -2.57 -40.58
C PHE A 770 -1.10 -1.23 -40.61
N PHE A 771 -1.11 -0.58 -41.77
CA PHE A 771 -0.51 0.76 -41.96
C PHE A 771 -1.57 1.80 -42.34
N GLU A 772 -1.43 2.99 -41.77
CA GLU A 772 -2.20 4.18 -42.19
C GLU A 772 -1.42 5.03 -43.20
N GLY A 773 -0.09 4.94 -43.19
CA GLY A 773 0.82 5.58 -44.15
C GLY A 773 1.21 4.67 -45.33
N THR A 774 2.08 5.19 -46.20
CA THR A 774 2.58 4.49 -47.41
C THR A 774 4.04 4.03 -47.30
N LYS A 775 4.62 4.10 -46.10
CA LYS A 775 5.97 3.68 -45.73
C LYS A 775 5.97 3.15 -44.29
N GLY A 776 6.94 2.29 -43.99
CA GLY A 776 7.07 1.57 -42.72
C GLY A 776 7.12 0.05 -42.88
N HIS A 777 7.51 -0.62 -41.80
CA HIS A 777 7.51 -2.08 -41.69
C HIS A 777 7.01 -2.52 -40.31
N ILE A 778 6.41 -3.71 -40.22
CA ILE A 778 6.05 -4.35 -38.96
C ILE A 778 6.55 -5.79 -39.01
N TRP A 779 7.46 -6.14 -38.11
CA TRP A 779 8.06 -7.47 -37.98
C TRP A 779 7.70 -8.06 -36.62
N ILE A 780 7.43 -9.36 -36.55
CA ILE A 780 7.15 -10.10 -35.31
C ILE A 780 7.91 -11.44 -35.28
N ASP A 781 8.35 -11.82 -34.08
CA ASP A 781 9.16 -13.02 -33.83
C ASP A 781 8.96 -13.51 -32.37
N ASN A 782 9.46 -14.70 -32.02
CA ASN A 782 9.55 -15.24 -30.65
C ASN A 782 8.23 -15.20 -29.86
N ILE A 783 7.14 -15.71 -30.46
CA ILE A 783 5.81 -15.69 -29.85
C ILE A 783 5.64 -16.86 -28.87
N HIS A 784 5.25 -16.56 -27.63
CA HIS A 784 5.08 -17.55 -26.57
C HIS A 784 3.88 -17.25 -25.67
N MET A 785 3.12 -18.30 -25.31
CA MET A 785 2.02 -18.23 -24.33
C MET A 785 2.41 -19.03 -23.08
N SER A 786 2.63 -18.34 -21.96
CA SER A 786 3.13 -18.93 -20.70
C SER A 786 2.04 -19.00 -19.63
N VAL A 787 1.92 -20.17 -18.99
CA VAL A 787 1.12 -20.36 -17.75
C VAL A 787 1.94 -20.01 -16.50
N ASN A 788 3.27 -20.15 -16.57
CA ASN A 788 4.16 -20.11 -15.40
C ASN A 788 4.81 -18.73 -15.17
N THR A 789 4.61 -17.78 -16.08
CA THR A 789 5.08 -16.40 -15.92
C THR A 789 4.14 -15.68 -14.95
N PRO A 790 4.62 -15.13 -13.82
CA PRO A 790 3.78 -14.38 -12.90
C PRO A 790 3.06 -13.24 -13.63
N LEU A 791 1.78 -13.00 -13.29
CA LEU A 791 0.97 -11.95 -13.91
C LEU A 791 1.63 -10.56 -13.81
N GLU A 792 2.34 -10.31 -12.72
CA GLU A 792 3.15 -9.11 -12.47
C GLU A 792 4.33 -8.98 -13.44
N GLU A 793 4.99 -10.09 -13.79
CA GLU A 793 6.05 -10.08 -14.80
C GLU A 793 5.49 -9.88 -16.22
N CYS A 794 4.20 -10.16 -16.43
CA CYS A 794 3.51 -9.91 -17.70
C CYS A 794 3.12 -8.45 -17.91
N THR A 795 2.97 -7.66 -16.83
CA THR A 795 2.57 -6.24 -16.88
C THR A 795 3.74 -5.27 -16.77
N LEU A 796 4.90 -5.73 -16.30
CA LEU A 796 6.13 -4.93 -16.23
C LEU A 796 6.67 -4.52 -17.61
N LYS A 797 6.72 -3.22 -17.87
CA LYS A 797 7.51 -2.63 -18.97
C LYS A 797 9.00 -2.66 -18.59
N LYS A 798 9.77 -3.63 -19.09
CA LYS A 798 11.24 -3.58 -19.02
C LYS A 798 11.81 -2.55 -20.01
N PRO A 799 12.77 -1.70 -19.61
CA PRO A 799 13.62 -0.99 -20.57
C PRO A 799 14.56 -1.99 -21.26
N ALA A 800 14.91 -1.73 -22.53
CA ALA A 800 15.74 -2.62 -23.32
C ALA A 800 17.17 -2.72 -22.76
N VAL A 801 17.67 -3.96 -22.58
CA VAL A 801 19.04 -4.23 -22.12
C VAL A 801 19.80 -4.99 -23.21
N GLY A 802 20.99 -4.49 -23.54
CA GLY A 802 21.86 -5.06 -24.58
C GLY A 802 22.50 -6.40 -24.20
N ASN A 803 22.77 -7.21 -25.23
CA ASN A 803 23.25 -8.59 -25.10
C ASN A 803 24.70 -8.75 -24.60
N GLY A 804 24.91 -9.75 -23.73
CA GLY A 804 25.75 -10.88 -24.14
C GLY A 804 26.95 -11.25 -23.25
N ARG A 805 26.89 -12.47 -22.67
CA ARG A 805 27.78 -13.59 -23.05
C ARG A 805 27.42 -14.89 -22.34
N LEU A 806 27.15 -15.93 -23.14
CA LEU A 806 27.19 -17.33 -22.72
C LEU A 806 28.58 -17.90 -23.05
N PHE A 807 29.12 -18.72 -22.16
CA PHE A 807 30.12 -19.73 -22.51
C PHE A 807 29.72 -21.07 -21.90
N ASN A 808 29.89 -22.12 -22.71
CA ASN A 808 29.44 -23.47 -22.43
C ASN A 808 30.66 -24.36 -22.18
N GLY A 809 30.61 -25.29 -21.23
CA GLY A 809 31.75 -26.15 -20.91
C GLY A 809 31.47 -27.19 -19.82
N LYS A 810 31.41 -28.47 -20.22
CA LYS A 810 31.53 -29.62 -19.32
C LYS A 810 33.03 -29.93 -19.12
N ASP A 811 33.45 -30.29 -17.91
CA ASP A 811 34.10 -31.59 -17.63
C ASP A 811 34.69 -31.71 -16.20
N HIS A 812 34.23 -32.77 -15.50
CA HIS A 812 35.00 -33.76 -14.75
C HIS A 812 36.12 -33.44 -13.71
N ILE A 813 35.91 -34.04 -12.50
CA ILE A 813 36.83 -34.93 -11.72
C ILE A 813 37.67 -34.36 -10.55
N ASN A 814 37.43 -34.98 -9.37
CA ASN A 814 38.27 -35.09 -8.14
C ASN A 814 38.68 -33.78 -7.41
N SER A 815 38.91 -33.75 -6.09
CA SER A 815 38.78 -34.67 -4.94
C SER A 815 39.04 -33.81 -3.68
N GLY A 816 38.57 -34.03 -2.46
CA GLY A 816 37.95 -35.16 -1.76
C GLY A 816 38.35 -35.08 -0.27
N PHE A 817 37.72 -35.84 0.63
CA PHE A 817 38.05 -35.97 2.08
C PHE A 817 37.81 -34.71 2.98
N GLN A 818 37.32 -34.81 4.23
CA GLN A 818 36.73 -35.92 5.01
C GLN A 818 35.93 -35.35 6.22
N PHE A 819 34.87 -36.03 6.65
CA PHE A 819 34.18 -35.75 7.93
C PHE A 819 35.06 -36.14 9.15
N PRO A 820 34.68 -35.68 10.36
CA PRO A 820 34.04 -36.65 11.26
C PRO A 820 32.71 -36.18 11.87
N GLU A 821 31.95 -37.17 12.32
CA GLU A 821 30.58 -37.12 12.86
C GLU A 821 30.59 -37.46 14.38
N TRP A 822 29.40 -37.73 14.96
CA TRP A 822 29.11 -38.26 16.32
C TRP A 822 28.83 -37.18 17.40
N SER A 823 27.73 -37.17 18.19
CA SER A 823 26.53 -38.03 18.25
C SER A 823 25.39 -37.42 19.08
N THR A 824 24.17 -37.96 18.95
CA THR A 824 22.95 -37.71 19.75
C THR A 824 22.85 -38.56 21.04
N ALA A 825 22.09 -38.09 22.06
CA ALA A 825 21.08 -38.88 22.82
C ALA A 825 20.41 -38.14 24.03
N GLU A 826 19.06 -38.15 24.04
CA GLU A 826 18.12 -38.43 25.17
C GLU A 826 17.87 -37.49 26.39
N THR A 827 16.59 -37.48 26.83
CA THR A 827 15.91 -36.95 28.05
C THR A 827 15.13 -38.13 28.70
N PRO A 828 14.67 -38.16 30.01
CA PRO A 828 13.64 -37.25 30.60
C PRO A 828 13.50 -37.12 32.17
N SER A 829 12.43 -36.42 32.61
CA SER A 829 11.55 -36.60 33.81
C SER A 829 11.88 -36.17 35.27
N GLU A 830 11.34 -35.00 35.68
CA GLU A 830 10.27 -34.78 36.71
C GLU A 830 10.51 -34.92 38.29
N PRO A 831 9.59 -34.53 39.22
CA PRO A 831 9.74 -33.41 40.21
C PRO A 831 9.67 -33.89 41.71
N PRO A 832 9.15 -33.20 42.79
CA PRO A 832 8.63 -31.82 43.04
C PRO A 832 9.00 -31.15 44.43
N VAL A 833 8.22 -30.11 44.84
CA VAL A 833 7.92 -29.56 46.20
C VAL A 833 8.45 -28.14 46.57
N THR A 834 7.59 -27.39 47.29
CA THR A 834 7.52 -25.94 47.60
C THR A 834 8.28 -25.46 48.85
N HIS A 835 8.67 -24.17 48.90
CA HIS A 835 8.25 -23.18 49.93
C HIS A 835 8.70 -21.74 49.58
N VAL A 836 8.30 -20.74 50.39
CA VAL A 836 8.21 -19.30 50.04
C VAL A 836 9.08 -18.42 50.97
N VAL A 837 9.48 -17.23 50.50
CA VAL A 837 9.68 -15.94 51.23
C VAL A 837 11.05 -15.24 51.08
N ASP A 838 10.96 -13.96 50.67
CA ASP A 838 11.84 -12.78 50.78
C ASP A 838 13.19 -12.57 50.04
N LYS A 839 13.20 -11.41 49.36
CA LYS A 839 14.26 -10.41 49.08
C LYS A 839 15.72 -10.74 49.43
N ASP A 840 16.62 -10.51 48.47
CA ASP A 840 17.35 -9.22 48.44
C ASP A 840 17.99 -8.89 47.07
N ASN A 841 18.40 -7.63 46.88
CA ASN A 841 18.95 -7.12 45.61
C ASN A 841 20.39 -7.59 45.34
N THR A 842 20.61 -8.42 44.33
CA THR A 842 21.97 -8.74 43.81
C THR A 842 22.05 -8.77 42.28
N TRP A 843 21.95 -7.61 41.64
CA TRP A 843 22.20 -7.42 40.20
C TRP A 843 23.52 -6.71 39.88
N LEU A 844 24.44 -6.64 40.87
CA LEU A 844 25.72 -5.92 40.79
C LEU A 844 26.96 -6.82 40.57
N TYR A 845 26.78 -8.11 40.29
CA TYR A 845 27.88 -9.07 40.05
C TYR A 845 27.86 -9.74 38.66
N SER A 846 27.15 -9.16 37.70
CA SER A 846 27.08 -9.64 36.31
C SER A 846 27.33 -8.54 35.27
N LEU A 847 28.15 -7.54 35.61
CA LEU A 847 28.61 -6.50 34.69
C LEU A 847 30.12 -6.58 34.52
N ASP A 848 30.55 -6.57 33.27
CA ASP A 848 31.95 -6.65 32.86
C ASP A 848 32.75 -5.47 33.46
N PRO A 849 33.90 -5.70 34.13
CA PRO A 849 34.73 -4.63 34.68
C PRO A 849 35.13 -3.56 33.64
N ILE A 850 35.19 -3.89 32.35
CA ILE A 850 35.44 -2.93 31.27
C ILE A 850 34.30 -1.89 31.19
N LEU A 851 33.04 -2.32 31.25
CA LEU A 851 31.88 -1.43 31.18
C LEU A 851 31.83 -0.47 32.37
N LEU A 852 32.20 -0.95 33.56
CA LEU A 852 32.26 -0.15 34.77
C LEU A 852 33.35 0.94 34.67
N THR A 853 34.51 0.63 34.09
CA THR A 853 35.53 1.65 33.77
C THR A 853 35.07 2.66 32.72
N ILE A 854 34.32 2.25 31.69
CA ILE A 854 33.76 3.17 30.69
C ILE A 854 32.82 4.18 31.35
N ILE A 855 31.86 3.71 32.16
CA ILE A 855 30.88 4.58 32.85
C ILE A 855 31.58 5.61 33.77
N VAL A 856 32.61 5.20 34.50
CA VAL A 856 33.39 6.10 35.38
C VAL A 856 34.22 7.11 34.58
N MET A 857 34.84 6.71 33.46
CA MET A 857 35.65 7.61 32.64
C MET A 857 34.77 8.59 31.84
N SER A 858 33.62 8.16 31.33
CA SER A 858 32.64 9.03 30.64
C SER A 858 32.05 10.08 31.57
N SER A 859 31.68 9.70 32.81
CA SER A 859 31.17 10.66 33.79
C SER A 859 32.23 11.65 34.26
N LEU A 860 33.50 11.23 34.40
CA LEU A 860 34.62 12.14 34.67
C LEU A 860 34.87 13.13 33.50
N GLY A 861 34.74 12.66 32.25
CA GLY A 861 34.88 13.48 31.05
C GLY A 861 33.83 14.58 30.95
N VAL A 862 32.56 14.27 31.23
CA VAL A 862 31.47 15.27 31.27
C VAL A 862 31.72 16.32 32.35
N LEU A 863 32.18 15.89 33.53
CA LEU A 863 32.42 16.79 34.66
C LEU A 863 33.63 17.72 34.42
N LEU A 864 34.70 17.22 33.81
CA LEU A 864 35.82 18.04 33.35
C LEU A 864 35.42 19.01 32.23
N GLY A 865 34.60 18.56 31.27
CA GLY A 865 34.06 19.42 30.21
C GLY A 865 33.24 20.59 30.75
N ALA A 866 32.36 20.34 31.72
CA ALA A 866 31.56 21.37 32.38
C ALA A 866 32.44 22.39 33.14
N VAL A 867 33.50 21.93 33.83
CA VAL A 867 34.44 22.81 34.55
C VAL A 867 35.27 23.66 33.56
N CYS A 868 35.73 23.09 32.45
CA CYS A 868 36.44 23.85 31.41
C CYS A 868 35.55 24.87 30.69
N ALA A 869 34.29 24.53 30.39
CA ALA A 869 33.31 25.46 29.82
C ALA A 869 32.99 26.61 30.80
N GLY A 870 32.82 26.31 32.09
CA GLY A 870 32.63 27.32 33.14
C GLY A 870 33.82 28.27 33.29
N LEU A 871 35.05 27.75 33.24
CA LEU A 871 36.27 28.56 33.28
C LEU A 871 36.43 29.46 32.03
N LEU A 872 36.12 28.95 30.84
CA LEU A 872 36.11 29.75 29.61
C LEU A 872 35.11 30.91 29.69
N LEU A 873 33.87 30.64 30.13
CA LEU A 873 32.85 31.68 30.32
C LEU A 873 33.29 32.73 31.36
N TYR A 874 33.88 32.29 32.48
CA TYR A 874 34.40 33.20 33.51
C TYR A 874 35.53 34.11 32.98
N CYS A 875 36.45 33.57 32.18
CA CYS A 875 37.49 34.36 31.51
C CYS A 875 36.93 35.35 30.49
N THR A 876 35.89 34.98 29.71
CA THR A 876 35.28 35.92 28.74
C THR A 876 34.52 37.08 29.40
N CYS A 877 34.01 36.91 30.62
CA CYS A 877 33.33 37.99 31.35
C CYS A 877 34.28 38.90 32.18
N SER A 878 35.55 38.53 32.37
CA SER A 878 36.48 39.29 33.23
C SER A 878 37.37 40.31 32.49
N TYR A 879 37.37 40.35 31.15
CA TYR A 879 38.18 41.31 30.37
C TYR A 879 37.33 42.43 29.75
N GLY A 880 36.99 43.40 30.59
CA GLY A 880 36.30 44.61 30.18
C GLY A 880 37.22 45.59 29.43
N GLY A 881 37.14 45.60 28.10
CA GLY A 881 37.56 46.76 27.29
C GLY A 881 38.40 46.43 26.06
N LEU A 882 37.75 46.38 24.89
CA LEU A 882 38.18 47.14 23.71
C LEU A 882 37.09 47.19 22.63
N THR A 883 37.10 48.30 21.91
CA THR A 883 36.12 48.78 20.94
C THR A 883 36.01 47.97 19.65
N SER A 884 34.78 47.62 19.26
CA SER A 884 34.28 47.59 17.87
C SER A 884 35.25 47.27 16.71
N ARG A 885 35.43 45.97 16.39
CA ARG A 885 35.34 45.41 15.01
C ARG A 885 35.44 43.87 15.02
N SER A 886 35.05 43.27 13.89
CA SER A 886 35.10 41.83 13.54
C SER A 886 34.35 40.83 14.44
N SER A 887 33.15 40.44 14.01
CA SER A 887 32.54 39.10 14.22
C SER A 887 31.34 38.90 13.28
N THR A 888 31.59 38.87 11.96
CA THR A 888 30.60 38.51 10.93
C THR A 888 30.83 37.05 10.51
N THR A 889 30.45 36.10 11.36
CA THR A 889 30.61 34.65 11.11
C THR A 889 29.47 33.82 11.74
N LEU A 890 28.22 34.32 11.68
CA LEU A 890 27.05 33.57 12.19
C LEU A 890 25.71 33.93 11.52
N GLU A 891 25.72 34.33 10.25
CA GLU A 891 24.52 34.66 9.45
C GLU A 891 24.28 33.68 8.27
N ASN A 892 24.74 32.43 8.34
CA ASN A 892 24.51 31.43 7.28
C ASN A 892 24.23 30.03 7.84
N TYR A 893 23.11 29.87 8.55
CA TYR A 893 22.42 28.58 8.71
C TYR A 893 20.90 28.84 8.77
N ASN A 894 20.24 28.75 7.61
CA ASN A 894 18.78 28.66 7.56
C ASN A 894 18.37 27.20 7.86
N PHE A 895 17.66 26.99 8.96
CA PHE A 895 16.77 25.85 9.13
C PHE A 895 15.34 26.33 8.89
N GLU A 896 14.70 25.86 7.82
CA GLU A 896 13.27 26.08 7.62
C GLU A 896 12.46 25.13 8.52
N LEU A 897 12.02 25.64 9.66
CA LEU A 897 11.02 25.00 10.51
C LEU A 897 9.63 25.21 9.90
N TYR A 898 9.07 24.15 9.32
CA TYR A 898 7.67 24.11 8.91
C TYR A 898 6.80 23.49 10.00
N ASP A 899 6.38 24.28 10.99
CA ASP A 899 5.01 24.18 11.50
C ASP A 899 4.50 25.53 12.06
N GLY A 900 3.22 25.81 11.81
CA GLY A 900 2.62 27.14 11.90
C GLY A 900 1.62 27.31 13.05
N ILE A 901 2.08 27.40 14.30
CA ILE A 901 1.22 27.79 15.42
C ILE A 901 1.26 29.31 15.65
N LYS A 902 0.27 30.02 15.07
CA LYS A 902 0.04 31.45 15.32
C LYS A 902 -0.51 31.71 16.73
N HIS A 903 0.36 31.97 17.71
CA HIS A 903 -0.04 32.69 18.91
C HIS A 903 0.18 34.21 18.77
N LYS A 904 -0.90 34.95 18.50
CA LYS A 904 -0.91 36.41 18.59
C LYS A 904 -0.97 36.85 20.05
N VAL A 905 0.14 37.36 20.59
CA VAL A 905 0.13 38.26 21.75
C VAL A 905 0.92 39.52 21.41
N LYS A 906 0.38 40.70 21.75
CA LYS A 906 1.00 41.99 21.47
C LYS A 906 2.30 42.16 22.25
N LEU A 907 3.42 42.32 21.55
CA LEU A 907 4.65 42.79 22.17
C LEU A 907 4.56 44.31 22.38
N ASN A 908 4.55 44.75 23.64
CA ASN A 908 4.73 46.16 24.00
C ASN A 908 6.18 46.32 24.49
N GLN A 909 6.92 47.32 23.99
CA GLN A 909 8.29 47.56 24.44
C GLN A 909 8.29 48.02 25.91
N GLN A 910 9.07 47.34 26.78
CA GLN A 910 10.15 47.94 27.62
C GLN A 910 10.65 47.02 28.75
N ARG A 911 11.98 47.10 29.00
CA ARG A 911 12.74 46.73 30.22
C ARG A 911 13.16 45.26 30.46
N CYS A 912 14.44 45.02 30.16
CA CYS A 912 15.50 44.49 31.05
C CYS A 912 15.29 43.21 31.90
N CYS A 913 16.07 42.19 31.53
CA CYS A 913 16.96 41.41 32.40
C CYS A 913 16.41 40.73 33.68
N SER A 914 15.81 39.56 33.51
CA SER A 914 15.89 38.35 34.37
C SER A 914 15.03 37.28 33.68
N GLU A 915 15.34 35.98 33.64
CA GLU A 915 16.31 35.15 34.38
C GLU A 915 17.17 34.30 33.41
N ALA A 916 18.18 33.60 33.93
CA ALA A 916 19.10 32.71 33.20
C ALA A 916 18.87 31.26 33.60
#